data_AF-A0A9D9WK27-F1
#
_entry.id   AF-A0A9D9WK27-F1
#
_cell.length_a   1.000
_cell.length_b   1.000
_cell.length_c   1.000
_cell.angle_alpha   90.00
_cell.angle_beta   90.00
_cell.angle_gamma   90.00
#
_symmetry.space_group_name_H-M   'P 1'
#
loop_
_entity.id
_entity.type
_entity.pdbx_description
1 polymer ?
#
loop_
_entity_poly.entity_id
_entity_poly.type
_entity_poly.pdbx_seq_one_letter_code
_entity_poly.pdbx_strand_id
1 'polypeptide(L)'
;MHRKSPRKSLAIVVLGLMVVMGVVLAGCAGSPTLPPFGTPLPTQTQVPPPETGGQQPFDSEVLTSTIPGDAAKAVDLIGAWVEAGVPETDPFEYTGFDGGTYKGNFEEDILPLFTQNGVWHEGTQACSGCHFGNTENSYHEMNLTTYEGILTGADSLSAPPGVSILGASAVGETDFDWDHSKLRGRLRNNRMPPGWTFDITETNRDGLCVEVSTDTGVTILTNQYGCDLNGVGLVAAWVEAGAPETDPFTYGEAELTFERDVLPFFTQASMWFQGSQACTGCHFGNTENSYHEMDLSSYEGILTGADSLSAPPGVSILGASAVGATDFDWDHSKLRERFRNNRMPPGIEFDITEENRDGPLVLHGVRLETQKQTGPTFGAGECEVKAVNLIGDWVIAGAPETDAFDFTAEDGSTCSGSFAADVQPLFTQNNVWHEGSQACTGCHFGNTENSYHEMDLNTYEGILTGADSLSAPPGVSILGASAVGETDFDWDHSKLRGRLRNNRMPPGWTFDITETNRDGLCVEVSTDTGVTILTNQYGCDLNGVGLVAAWVEAGAPETDPFTYGEAELTFERDVLPFFTQASMWFQGSQACTGCHFGNTENSYHEMDLSSYEGILTGADSLSAPPGVSILGASAVGATDFDWDHSKLRERFRNNRMPPGIEFDITEENRDGPLILAGTKK
;
A
#
# COMPACT_ATOMS: atom_id res chain seq x y z
N MET A 1 20.10 -65.26 20.90
CA MET A 1 21.34 -66.01 20.61
C MET A 1 22.01 -65.41 19.39
N HIS A 2 23.31 -65.15 19.50
CA HIS A 2 24.20 -64.53 18.52
C HIS A 2 24.10 -65.07 17.08
N ARG A 3 24.24 -64.20 16.08
CA ARG A 3 25.52 -64.02 15.36
C ARG A 3 25.51 -62.88 14.33
N LYS A 4 26.64 -62.17 14.33
CA LYS A 4 27.08 -61.09 13.43
C LYS A 4 27.33 -61.62 12.02
N SER A 5 27.14 -60.77 11.01
CA SER A 5 27.73 -60.90 9.66
C SER A 5 28.52 -59.62 9.33
N PRO A 6 29.75 -59.69 8.79
CA PRO A 6 30.57 -58.52 8.49
C PRO A 6 30.55 -58.08 7.02
N ARG A 7 30.88 -56.80 6.86
CA ARG A 7 31.17 -56.03 5.63
C ARG A 7 32.23 -56.68 4.73
N LYS A 8 32.11 -56.45 3.42
CA LYS A 8 33.24 -56.42 2.48
C LYS A 8 33.10 -55.20 1.55
N SER A 9 34.13 -54.35 1.60
CA SER A 9 34.39 -53.25 0.67
C SER A 9 34.89 -53.78 -0.67
N LEU A 10 34.55 -53.12 -1.77
CA LEU A 10 35.21 -53.30 -3.06
C LEU A 10 35.54 -51.92 -3.63
N ALA A 11 36.84 -51.66 -3.76
CA ALA A 11 37.41 -50.52 -4.47
C ALA A 11 37.49 -50.86 -5.97
N ILE A 12 37.15 -49.91 -6.83
CA ILE A 12 37.44 -49.96 -8.27
C ILE A 12 38.30 -48.74 -8.61
N VAL A 13 39.50 -49.04 -9.11
CA VAL A 13 40.47 -48.14 -9.72
C VAL A 13 40.41 -48.37 -11.22
N VAL A 14 40.27 -47.32 -12.04
CA VAL A 14 40.63 -47.34 -13.47
C VAL A 14 41.25 -45.99 -13.87
N LEU A 15 42.55 -46.04 -14.20
CA LEU A 15 43.33 -45.10 -15.04
C LEU A 15 42.57 -44.85 -16.36
N GLY A 16 42.55 -43.69 -17.02
CA GLY A 16 43.57 -42.67 -17.22
C GLY A 16 43.79 -42.49 -18.74
N LEU A 17 43.77 -41.25 -19.26
CA LEU A 17 44.53 -40.87 -20.46
C LEU A 17 44.73 -39.36 -20.54
N MET A 18 46.00 -38.95 -20.60
CA MET A 18 46.49 -37.60 -20.87
C MET A 18 46.43 -37.27 -22.37
N VAL A 19 46.21 -36.00 -22.71
CA VAL A 19 46.90 -35.32 -23.83
C VAL A 19 47.37 -33.94 -23.35
N VAL A 20 48.65 -33.67 -23.60
CA VAL A 20 49.40 -32.44 -23.30
C VAL A 20 49.77 -31.76 -24.62
N MET A 21 49.59 -30.44 -24.70
CA MET A 21 50.44 -29.44 -25.39
C MET A 21 49.67 -28.11 -25.42
N GLY A 22 50.22 -26.92 -25.19
CA GLY A 22 51.59 -26.51 -24.93
C GLY A 22 51.58 -25.00 -24.62
N VAL A 23 52.52 -24.59 -23.78
CA VAL A 23 52.73 -23.26 -23.21
C VAL A 23 53.30 -22.27 -24.25
N VAL A 24 52.85 -21.01 -24.22
CA VAL A 24 53.69 -19.83 -24.50
C VAL A 24 53.44 -18.77 -23.41
N LEU A 25 54.53 -18.38 -22.75
CA LEU A 25 54.65 -17.36 -21.70
C LEU A 25 55.01 -16.00 -22.30
N ALA A 26 54.36 -14.94 -21.82
CA ALA A 26 54.88 -13.59 -21.51
C ALA A 26 53.68 -12.79 -20.97
N GLY A 27 53.63 -12.22 -19.77
CA GLY A 27 54.68 -11.60 -18.96
C GLY A 27 54.41 -10.10 -18.94
N CYS A 28 53.63 -9.60 -17.98
CA CYS A 28 53.68 -8.23 -17.46
C CYS A 28 52.89 -8.17 -16.14
N ALA A 29 53.61 -7.87 -15.06
CA ALA A 29 53.09 -7.60 -13.74
C ALA A 29 52.48 -6.19 -13.68
N GLY A 30 51.36 -6.05 -12.97
CA GLY A 30 50.74 -4.77 -12.66
C GLY A 30 49.60 -4.96 -11.66
N SER A 31 49.90 -4.79 -10.38
CA SER A 31 48.92 -4.72 -9.29
C SER A 31 48.01 -3.50 -9.47
N PRO A 32 46.68 -3.59 -9.27
CA PRO A 32 45.86 -2.41 -9.10
C PRO A 32 45.99 -1.92 -7.66
N THR A 33 46.84 -0.91 -7.46
CA THR A 33 46.77 -0.03 -6.30
C THR A 33 45.51 0.81 -6.39
N LEU A 34 44.62 0.65 -5.41
CA LEU A 34 43.50 1.55 -5.14
C LEU A 34 44.03 2.98 -4.91
N PRO A 35 43.45 4.02 -5.52
CA PRO A 35 43.78 5.40 -5.19
C PRO A 35 43.20 5.78 -3.82
N PRO A 36 43.87 6.66 -3.07
CA PRO A 36 43.41 7.10 -1.75
C PRO A 36 42.20 8.03 -1.86
N PHE A 37 41.25 7.82 -0.95
CA PHE A 37 40.16 8.77 -0.65
C PHE A 37 40.75 10.13 -0.23
N GLY A 38 40.22 11.20 -0.82
CA GLY A 38 40.49 12.55 -0.33
C GLY A 38 40.23 13.65 -1.36
N THR A 39 38.97 14.03 -1.55
CA THR A 39 38.55 15.41 -1.83
C THR A 39 37.10 15.61 -1.38
N PRO A 40 36.72 16.77 -0.81
CA PRO A 40 35.42 16.97 -0.16
C PRO A 40 34.29 17.10 -1.18
N LEU A 41 33.11 16.58 -0.83
CA LEU A 41 31.87 16.91 -1.53
C LEU A 41 31.66 18.44 -1.55
N PRO A 42 31.15 19.02 -2.66
CA PRO A 42 30.80 20.42 -2.70
C PRO A 42 29.68 20.70 -1.69
N THR A 43 29.93 21.68 -0.81
CA THR A 43 28.95 22.28 0.09
C THR A 43 27.67 22.60 -0.67
N GLN A 44 26.58 21.91 -0.38
CA GLN A 44 25.25 22.37 -0.79
C GLN A 44 25.05 23.76 -0.18
N THR A 45 24.95 24.76 -1.04
CA THR A 45 24.49 26.10 -0.67
C THR A 45 23.11 25.96 -0.06
N GLN A 46 23.00 26.18 1.25
CA GLN A 46 21.74 26.37 1.96
C GLN A 46 20.94 27.46 1.24
N VAL A 47 19.79 27.06 0.67
CA VAL A 47 18.75 27.99 0.27
C VAL A 47 18.05 28.44 1.57
N PRO A 48 17.91 29.75 1.82
CA PRO A 48 17.26 30.22 3.04
C PRO A 48 15.79 29.77 3.06
N PRO A 49 15.24 29.44 4.24
CA PRO A 49 13.86 29.00 4.37
C PRO A 49 12.89 30.10 3.89
N PRO A 50 11.73 29.73 3.32
CA PRO A 50 10.67 30.69 3.06
C PRO A 50 10.23 31.34 4.38
N GLU A 51 10.00 32.65 4.33
CA GLU A 51 9.61 33.46 5.49
C GLU A 51 8.33 32.89 6.13
N THR A 52 8.40 32.66 7.44
CA THR A 52 7.29 32.23 8.29
C THR A 52 6.17 33.29 8.28
N GLY A 53 5.14 33.07 7.47
CA GLY A 53 3.84 33.69 7.65
C GLY A 53 3.22 33.15 8.94
N GLY A 54 2.94 34.02 9.90
CA GLY A 54 2.44 33.64 11.22
C GLY A 54 1.13 32.86 11.14
N GLN A 55 1.05 31.76 11.90
CA GLN A 55 -0.20 31.08 12.22
C GLN A 55 -1.19 32.10 12.81
N GLN A 56 -2.25 32.40 12.07
CA GLN A 56 -3.49 32.83 12.69
C GLN A 56 -4.20 31.60 13.28
N PRO A 57 -4.92 31.75 14.42
CA PRO A 57 -5.65 30.64 14.99
C PRO A 57 -6.74 30.21 14.03
N PHE A 58 -6.84 28.91 13.76
CA PHE A 58 -8.02 28.33 13.13
C PHE A 58 -9.19 28.50 14.10
N ASP A 59 -10.03 29.51 13.83
CA ASP A 59 -11.36 29.59 14.42
C ASP A 59 -12.18 28.41 13.89
N SER A 60 -12.55 27.54 14.81
CA SER A 60 -13.48 26.42 14.61
C SER A 60 -14.89 26.97 14.39
N GLU A 61 -15.29 27.20 13.14
CA GLU A 61 -16.69 27.45 12.77
C GLU A 61 -17.37 26.18 12.21
N VAL A 62 -18.01 25.46 13.14
CA VAL A 62 -19.38 24.89 13.07
C VAL A 62 -19.87 24.34 11.71
N LEU A 63 -19.79 23.02 11.55
CA LEU A 63 -20.72 22.22 10.74
C LEU A 63 -21.54 21.32 11.69
N THR A 64 -22.65 21.86 12.20
CA THR A 64 -23.59 21.10 13.03
C THR A 64 -24.70 20.48 12.18
N SER A 65 -24.61 19.16 11.96
CA SER A 65 -25.78 18.31 12.22
C SER A 65 -25.46 17.49 13.48
N THR A 66 -25.87 18.07 14.61
CA THR A 66 -25.77 17.68 16.03
C THR A 66 -25.15 16.31 16.36
N ILE A 67 -23.82 16.25 16.44
CA ILE A 67 -23.15 15.28 17.31
C ILE A 67 -23.60 15.61 18.75
N PRO A 68 -24.19 14.66 19.50
CA PRO A 68 -24.52 14.86 20.91
C PRO A 68 -23.29 15.30 21.70
N GLY A 69 -23.43 16.34 22.52
CA GLY A 69 -22.29 16.90 23.27
C GLY A 69 -21.66 15.89 24.25
N ASP A 70 -22.46 14.95 24.74
CA ASP A 70 -22.10 13.84 25.61
C ASP A 70 -21.52 12.61 24.88
N ALA A 71 -21.40 12.64 23.55
CA ALA A 71 -20.65 11.63 22.81
C ALA A 71 -19.16 11.68 23.18
N ALA A 72 -18.46 10.55 23.12
CA ALA A 72 -17.02 10.50 23.35
C ALA A 72 -16.34 9.52 22.38
N LYS A 73 -15.02 9.67 22.17
CA LYS A 73 -14.23 8.64 21.49
C LYS A 73 -14.19 7.38 22.37
N ALA A 74 -14.44 6.22 21.78
CA ALA A 74 -14.61 4.97 22.53
C ALA A 74 -13.41 4.64 23.43
N VAL A 75 -12.18 4.88 22.97
CA VAL A 75 -10.95 4.65 23.76
C VAL A 75 -10.86 5.61 24.95
N ASP A 76 -11.22 6.88 24.76
CA ASP A 76 -11.18 7.90 25.82
C ASP A 76 -12.25 7.65 26.88
N LEU A 77 -13.44 7.18 26.46
CA LEU A 77 -14.52 6.79 27.37
C LEU A 77 -14.10 5.61 28.26
N ILE A 78 -13.45 4.59 27.70
CA ILE A 78 -12.87 3.48 28.47
C ILE A 78 -11.78 4.00 29.40
N GLY A 79 -10.91 4.91 28.92
CA GLY A 79 -9.87 5.53 29.73
C GLY A 79 -10.42 6.24 30.97
N ALA A 80 -11.45 7.07 30.80
CA ALA A 80 -12.12 7.76 31.90
C ALA A 80 -12.71 6.78 32.93
N TRP A 81 -13.30 5.67 32.48
CA TRP A 81 -13.78 4.61 33.37
C TRP A 81 -12.64 3.93 34.14
N VAL A 82 -11.52 3.64 33.49
CA VAL A 82 -10.35 3.03 34.12
C VAL A 82 -9.72 3.96 35.16
N GLU A 83 -9.53 5.23 34.80
CA GLU A 83 -8.97 6.27 35.68
C GLU A 83 -9.86 6.60 36.88
N ALA A 84 -11.17 6.41 36.75
CA ALA A 84 -12.12 6.51 37.85
C ALA A 84 -12.05 5.32 38.84
N GLY A 85 -11.15 4.35 38.60
CA GLY A 85 -11.01 3.15 39.43
C GLY A 85 -12.03 2.07 39.08
N VAL A 86 -12.41 1.98 37.79
CA VAL A 86 -13.25 0.92 37.19
C VAL A 86 -14.56 0.66 37.95
N PRO A 87 -15.39 1.66 38.29
CA PRO A 87 -16.62 1.39 39.02
C PRO A 87 -17.59 0.53 38.20
N GLU A 88 -18.20 -0.48 38.84
CA GLU A 88 -19.22 -1.35 38.22
C GLU A 88 -20.60 -0.66 38.19
N THR A 89 -21.06 -0.16 39.35
CA THR A 89 -22.41 0.40 39.50
C THR A 89 -22.42 1.91 39.76
N ASP A 90 -21.33 2.43 40.32
CA ASP A 90 -21.21 3.87 40.61
C ASP A 90 -20.89 4.62 39.31
N PRO A 91 -21.44 5.83 39.10
CA PRO A 91 -21.14 6.60 37.90
C PRO A 91 -19.70 7.13 37.92
N PHE A 92 -19.07 7.19 36.75
CA PHE A 92 -17.79 7.86 36.53
C PHE A 92 -17.98 9.12 35.68
N GLU A 93 -17.06 10.07 35.81
CA GLU A 93 -17.06 11.30 35.01
C GLU A 93 -16.21 11.12 33.75
N TYR A 94 -16.68 11.65 32.62
CA TYR A 94 -15.91 11.69 31.37
C TYR A 94 -16.14 13.01 30.64
N THR A 95 -15.22 13.36 29.75
CA THR A 95 -15.32 14.56 28.91
C THR A 95 -16.00 14.21 27.59
N GLY A 96 -17.11 14.87 27.28
CA GLY A 96 -17.83 14.72 26.02
C GLY A 96 -17.17 15.48 24.87
N PHE A 97 -17.65 15.25 23.66
CA PHE A 97 -17.15 15.82 22.41
C PHE A 97 -17.24 17.36 22.39
N ASP A 98 -18.19 17.94 23.14
CA ASP A 98 -18.31 19.39 23.30
C ASP A 98 -17.38 19.99 24.39
N GLY A 99 -16.54 19.15 25.01
CA GLY A 99 -15.66 19.52 26.12
C GLY A 99 -16.37 19.62 27.47
N GLY A 100 -17.66 19.31 27.56
CA GLY A 100 -18.43 19.23 28.79
C GLY A 100 -18.12 17.98 29.62
N THR A 101 -18.44 18.02 30.91
CA THR A 101 -18.31 16.86 31.80
C THR A 101 -19.64 16.14 31.95
N TYR A 102 -19.65 14.84 31.68
CA TYR A 102 -20.81 13.96 31.72
C TYR A 102 -20.58 12.78 32.64
N LYS A 103 -21.64 12.00 32.89
CA LYS A 103 -21.58 10.81 33.75
C LYS A 103 -21.93 9.57 32.95
N GLY A 104 -21.06 8.58 33.01
CA GLY A 104 -21.28 7.25 32.45
C GLY A 104 -21.37 6.18 33.52
N ASN A 105 -21.80 4.98 33.15
CA ASN A 105 -21.78 3.78 33.97
C ASN A 105 -21.30 2.58 33.15
N PHE A 106 -20.83 1.53 33.82
CA PHE A 106 -20.24 0.38 33.14
C PHE A 106 -21.24 -0.35 32.23
N GLU A 107 -22.46 -0.62 32.72
CA GLU A 107 -23.44 -1.44 32.01
C GLU A 107 -23.92 -0.80 30.70
N GLU A 108 -24.14 0.51 30.69
CA GLU A 108 -24.65 1.25 29.53
C GLU A 108 -23.54 1.81 28.64
N ASP A 109 -22.44 2.32 29.20
CA ASP A 109 -21.46 3.09 28.42
C ASP A 109 -20.22 2.27 28.04
N ILE A 110 -19.85 1.25 28.83
CA ILE A 110 -18.57 0.52 28.67
C ILE A 110 -18.79 -0.90 28.14
N LEU A 111 -19.61 -1.71 28.81
CA LEU A 111 -19.83 -3.12 28.46
C LEU A 111 -20.29 -3.31 27.00
N PRO A 112 -21.15 -2.46 26.43
CA PRO A 112 -21.54 -2.55 25.03
C PRO A 112 -20.38 -2.45 24.03
N LEU A 113 -19.32 -1.69 24.36
CA LEU A 113 -18.14 -1.54 23.50
C LEU A 113 -17.43 -2.88 23.25
N PHE A 114 -17.61 -3.85 24.13
CA PHE A 114 -17.03 -5.19 24.01
C PHE A 114 -18.03 -6.26 23.55
N THR A 115 -19.33 -6.00 23.71
CA THR A 115 -20.40 -7.00 23.56
C THR A 115 -21.29 -6.80 22.34
N GLN A 116 -21.27 -5.61 21.73
CA GLN A 116 -22.06 -5.32 20.53
C GLN A 116 -21.21 -5.40 19.25
N ASN A 117 -21.80 -6.00 18.21
CA ASN A 117 -21.22 -6.00 16.86
C ASN A 117 -21.30 -4.59 16.26
N GLY A 118 -20.38 -4.26 15.36
CA GLY A 118 -20.43 -3.02 14.58
C GLY A 118 -20.00 -1.76 15.33
N VAL A 119 -19.71 -1.86 16.64
CA VAL A 119 -19.42 -0.68 17.46
C VAL A 119 -18.10 -0.02 17.07
N TRP A 120 -17.06 -0.80 16.79
CA TRP A 120 -15.72 -0.27 16.47
C TRP A 120 -15.59 0.16 15.00
N HIS A 121 -16.16 -0.62 14.09
CA HIS A 121 -16.43 -0.21 12.71
C HIS A 121 -17.52 -1.11 12.09
N GLU A 122 -18.04 -0.69 10.93
CA GLU A 122 -19.11 -1.41 10.23
C GLU A 122 -18.68 -2.85 9.92
N GLY A 123 -19.58 -3.81 10.15
CA GLY A 123 -19.31 -5.23 9.91
C GLY A 123 -18.44 -5.93 10.97
N THR A 124 -17.94 -5.25 11.99
CA THR A 124 -17.17 -5.90 13.08
C THR A 124 -18.00 -6.87 13.90
N GLN A 125 -17.39 -7.99 14.26
CA GLN A 125 -17.86 -8.78 15.40
C GLN A 125 -17.49 -8.11 16.73
N ALA A 126 -18.32 -8.31 17.74
CA ALA A 126 -18.04 -7.91 19.12
C ALA A 126 -16.77 -8.58 19.64
N CYS A 127 -16.02 -7.89 20.51
CA CYS A 127 -14.83 -8.44 21.15
C CYS A 127 -15.12 -9.76 21.89
N SER A 128 -16.28 -9.82 22.53
CA SER A 128 -16.81 -11.02 23.19
C SER A 128 -17.03 -12.22 22.26
N GLY A 129 -17.10 -12.05 20.94
CA GLY A 129 -17.18 -13.17 20.00
C GLY A 129 -15.95 -14.09 20.05
N CYS A 130 -14.78 -13.54 20.36
CA CYS A 130 -13.52 -14.28 20.54
C CYS A 130 -13.07 -14.36 22.01
N HIS A 131 -13.51 -13.41 22.84
CA HIS A 131 -13.15 -13.30 24.25
C HIS A 131 -14.38 -13.45 25.17
N PHE A 132 -14.94 -14.66 25.24
CA PHE A 132 -16.23 -14.93 25.91
C PHE A 132 -16.13 -15.61 27.28
N GLY A 133 -14.93 -15.96 27.75
CA GLY A 133 -14.80 -16.70 29.01
C GLY A 133 -13.37 -16.95 29.45
N ASN A 134 -13.17 -17.12 30.74
CA ASN A 134 -11.87 -17.53 31.31
C ASN A 134 -11.65 -19.04 31.14
N THR A 135 -11.53 -19.45 29.88
CA THR A 135 -11.42 -20.85 29.44
C THR A 135 -10.43 -20.96 28.28
N GLU A 136 -9.81 -22.12 28.10
CA GLU A 136 -8.88 -22.39 26.98
C GLU A 136 -9.49 -22.20 25.58
N ASN A 137 -10.82 -22.21 25.44
CA ASN A 137 -11.52 -22.00 24.16
C ASN A 137 -11.70 -20.52 23.81
N SER A 138 -11.50 -19.64 24.79
CA SER A 138 -11.52 -18.20 24.58
C SER A 138 -10.10 -17.74 24.32
N TYR A 139 -9.89 -16.89 23.31
CA TYR A 139 -8.53 -16.45 23.01
C TYR A 139 -7.94 -15.72 24.21
N HIS A 140 -6.72 -16.11 24.57
CA HIS A 140 -6.03 -15.67 25.78
C HIS A 140 -6.86 -15.84 27.05
N GLU A 141 -7.71 -16.87 27.13
CA GLU A 141 -8.50 -17.20 28.33
C GLU A 141 -9.21 -15.96 28.90
N MET A 142 -9.64 -15.08 28.00
CA MET A 142 -10.09 -13.73 28.32
C MET A 142 -11.61 -13.67 28.24
N ASN A 143 -12.23 -12.93 29.15
CA ASN A 143 -13.67 -12.75 29.17
C ASN A 143 -14.04 -11.27 29.13
N LEU A 144 -14.52 -10.79 27.99
CA LEU A 144 -14.98 -9.40 27.81
C LEU A 144 -16.51 -9.28 27.86
N THR A 145 -17.22 -10.31 28.37
CA THR A 145 -18.70 -10.32 28.45
C THR A 145 -19.26 -9.78 29.77
N THR A 146 -18.41 -9.59 30.78
CA THR A 146 -18.81 -9.25 32.15
C THR A 146 -17.77 -8.34 32.79
N TYR A 147 -18.18 -7.58 33.80
CA TYR A 147 -17.28 -6.73 34.60
C TYR A 147 -16.13 -7.53 35.21
N GLU A 148 -16.43 -8.64 35.90
CA GLU A 148 -15.42 -9.47 36.55
C GLU A 148 -14.48 -10.14 35.55
N GLY A 149 -14.99 -10.49 34.37
CA GLY A 149 -14.18 -11.03 33.28
C GLY A 149 -13.12 -10.03 32.80
N ILE A 150 -13.52 -8.78 32.59
CA ILE A 150 -12.62 -7.70 32.14
C ILE A 150 -11.53 -7.45 33.18
N LEU A 151 -11.87 -7.42 34.47
CA LEU A 151 -10.92 -7.26 35.57
C LEU A 151 -9.96 -8.45 35.73
N THR A 152 -10.44 -9.66 35.48
CA THR A 152 -9.60 -10.87 35.52
C THR A 152 -8.50 -10.80 34.46
N GLY A 153 -8.80 -10.19 33.31
CA GLY A 153 -7.86 -9.98 32.22
C GLY A 153 -7.62 -11.25 31.39
N ALA A 154 -6.41 -11.37 30.86
CA ALA A 154 -5.98 -12.41 29.92
C ALA A 154 -5.20 -13.53 30.62
N ASP A 155 -5.03 -14.67 29.97
CA ASP A 155 -4.16 -15.79 30.35
C ASP A 155 -4.36 -16.29 31.80
N SER A 156 -5.61 -16.26 32.27
CA SER A 156 -6.01 -16.52 33.66
C SER A 156 -5.76 -17.96 34.18
N LEU A 157 -5.63 -18.94 33.28
CA LEU A 157 -5.33 -20.35 33.57
C LEU A 157 -3.86 -20.70 33.30
N SER A 158 -3.12 -19.81 32.63
CA SER A 158 -1.71 -19.98 32.29
C SER A 158 -0.77 -19.77 33.50
N ALA A 159 0.53 -20.04 33.33
CA ALA A 159 1.54 -19.85 34.37
C ALA A 159 2.64 -18.87 33.88
N PRO A 160 2.82 -17.69 34.55
CA PRO A 160 2.06 -17.19 35.70
C PRO A 160 0.59 -16.88 35.35
N PRO A 161 -0.34 -16.99 36.32
CA PRO A 161 -1.76 -16.80 36.05
C PRO A 161 -2.09 -15.33 35.87
N GLY A 162 -2.71 -15.01 34.75
CA GLY A 162 -3.35 -13.73 34.54
C GLY A 162 -2.42 -12.63 34.03
N VAL A 163 -2.97 -11.76 33.19
CA VAL A 163 -2.38 -10.51 32.72
C VAL A 163 -3.45 -9.44 32.77
N SER A 164 -3.21 -8.37 33.54
CA SER A 164 -4.12 -7.22 33.55
C SER A 164 -4.14 -6.58 32.16
N ILE A 165 -5.35 -6.41 31.60
CA ILE A 165 -5.53 -5.69 30.34
C ILE A 165 -5.76 -4.20 30.56
N LEU A 166 -6.04 -3.78 31.80
CA LEU A 166 -6.34 -2.39 32.19
C LEU A 166 -5.14 -1.67 32.82
N GLY A 167 -3.95 -2.29 32.79
CA GLY A 167 -2.71 -1.66 33.26
C GLY A 167 -2.49 -1.68 34.77
N ALA A 168 -3.17 -2.56 35.52
CA ALA A 168 -2.83 -2.80 36.92
C ALA A 168 -1.49 -3.53 37.04
N SER A 169 -0.76 -3.32 38.13
CA SER A 169 0.57 -3.94 38.34
C SER A 169 0.53 -5.46 38.48
N ALA A 170 -0.61 -6.00 38.92
CA ALA A 170 -0.92 -7.43 38.90
C ALA A 170 -2.43 -7.65 38.76
N VAL A 171 -2.83 -8.87 38.39
CA VAL A 171 -4.25 -9.24 38.36
C VAL A 171 -4.85 -9.16 39.76
N GLY A 172 -5.96 -8.42 39.87
CA GLY A 172 -6.67 -8.17 41.13
C GLY A 172 -6.22 -6.94 41.90
N GLU A 173 -5.14 -6.27 41.47
CA GLU A 173 -4.75 -4.96 42.02
C GLU A 173 -5.60 -3.84 41.39
N THR A 174 -5.66 -2.70 42.08
CA THR A 174 -6.50 -1.55 41.71
C THR A 174 -5.69 -0.32 41.28
N ASP A 175 -4.40 -0.49 41.03
CA ASP A 175 -3.48 0.56 40.59
C ASP A 175 -3.45 0.67 39.06
N PHE A 176 -4.63 0.88 38.47
CA PHE A 176 -4.79 0.93 37.02
C PHE A 176 -4.05 2.12 36.40
N ASP A 177 -3.33 1.84 35.31
CA ASP A 177 -2.67 2.82 34.46
C ASP A 177 -3.14 2.62 33.02
N TRP A 178 -4.11 3.44 32.60
CA TRP A 178 -4.69 3.32 31.26
C TRP A 178 -3.65 3.51 30.16
N ASP A 179 -2.73 4.46 30.34
CA ASP A 179 -1.71 4.81 29.35
C ASP A 179 -0.74 3.66 29.05
N HIS A 180 -0.43 2.85 30.06
CA HIS A 180 0.39 1.64 29.96
C HIS A 180 -0.44 0.34 29.84
N SER A 181 -1.76 0.45 29.67
CA SER A 181 -2.62 -0.73 29.59
C SER A 181 -2.50 -1.44 28.24
N LYS A 182 -2.56 -2.78 28.28
CA LYS A 182 -2.55 -3.61 27.07
C LYS A 182 -3.78 -3.38 26.21
N LEU A 183 -4.94 -3.14 26.83
CA LEU A 183 -6.18 -2.89 26.10
C LEU A 183 -6.09 -1.60 25.29
N ARG A 184 -5.62 -0.49 25.88
CA ARG A 184 -5.39 0.76 25.14
C ARG A 184 -4.43 0.55 23.97
N GLY A 185 -3.32 -0.15 24.21
CA GLY A 185 -2.37 -0.50 23.15
C GLY A 185 -3.04 -1.27 22.01
N ARG A 186 -3.85 -2.28 22.30
CA ARG A 186 -4.56 -3.07 21.28
C ARG A 186 -5.63 -2.27 20.55
N LEU A 187 -6.33 -1.33 21.19
CA LEU A 187 -7.38 -0.54 20.53
C LEU A 187 -6.82 0.58 19.64
N ARG A 188 -5.66 1.14 20.00
CA ARG A 188 -5.08 2.31 19.34
C ARG A 188 -3.94 1.99 18.36
N ASN A 189 -3.07 1.07 18.73
CA ASN A 189 -1.78 0.94 18.06
C ASN A 189 -1.88 0.00 16.85
N ASN A 190 -1.72 0.56 15.66
CA ASN A 190 -1.52 -0.21 14.44
C ASN A 190 -0.25 -1.06 14.52
N ARG A 191 -0.33 -2.28 13.98
CA ARG A 191 0.83 -3.15 13.76
C ARG A 191 1.67 -2.62 12.60
N MET A 192 2.97 -2.66 12.75
CA MET A 192 3.94 -2.15 11.79
C MET A 192 4.79 -3.28 11.17
N PRO A 193 5.25 -3.12 9.92
CA PRO A 193 4.74 -2.13 8.96
C PRO A 193 3.25 -2.42 8.60
N PRO A 194 2.48 -1.43 8.13
CA PRO A 194 1.07 -1.63 7.75
C PRO A 194 0.91 -2.68 6.66
N GLY A 195 -0.24 -3.37 6.62
CA GLY A 195 -0.55 -4.38 5.60
C GLY A 195 -0.44 -5.84 6.06
N TRP A 196 -0.21 -6.09 7.35
CA TRP A 196 -0.26 -7.44 7.91
C TRP A 196 -1.62 -8.10 7.68
N THR A 197 -1.61 -9.32 7.14
CA THR A 197 -2.79 -10.19 7.20
C THR A 197 -3.04 -10.59 8.65
N PHE A 198 -4.26 -10.37 9.13
CA PHE A 198 -4.66 -10.86 10.44
C PHE A 198 -4.65 -12.39 10.46
N ASP A 199 -3.82 -12.96 11.33
CA ASP A 199 -3.75 -14.39 11.60
C ASP A 199 -4.14 -14.63 13.06
N ILE A 200 -5.31 -15.22 13.26
CA ILE A 200 -5.86 -15.50 14.59
C ILE A 200 -5.04 -16.54 15.37
N THR A 201 -4.23 -17.34 14.68
CA THR A 201 -3.33 -18.31 15.33
C THR A 201 -2.06 -17.66 15.86
N GLU A 202 -1.84 -16.38 15.53
CA GLU A 202 -0.63 -15.62 15.82
C GLU A 202 0.66 -16.21 15.23
N THR A 203 0.59 -17.14 14.27
CA THR A 203 1.78 -17.77 13.68
C THR A 203 2.69 -16.72 13.02
N ASN A 204 2.09 -15.69 12.40
CA ASN A 204 2.83 -14.59 11.75
C ASN A 204 3.30 -13.47 12.70
N ARG A 205 3.06 -13.59 14.02
CA ARG A 205 3.24 -12.50 15.00
C ARG A 205 4.67 -11.97 15.08
N ASP A 206 5.66 -12.86 14.96
CA ASP A 206 7.08 -12.52 15.11
C ASP A 206 7.78 -12.25 13.77
N GLY A 207 6.99 -12.18 12.70
CA GLY A 207 7.44 -11.92 11.33
C GLY A 207 8.05 -13.13 10.63
N LEU A 208 8.64 -12.89 9.46
CA LEU A 208 9.21 -13.94 8.63
C LEU A 208 10.30 -14.71 9.39
N CYS A 209 10.33 -16.02 9.16
CA CYS A 209 11.44 -16.85 9.57
C CYS A 209 12.75 -16.40 8.89
N VAL A 210 13.87 -16.61 9.57
CA VAL A 210 15.19 -16.27 9.03
C VAL A 210 16.18 -17.42 9.14
N GLU A 211 17.09 -17.50 8.17
CA GLU A 211 18.33 -18.25 8.28
C GLU A 211 19.45 -17.31 8.69
N VAL A 212 20.29 -17.74 9.63
CA VAL A 212 21.40 -16.94 10.17
C VAL A 212 22.72 -17.67 10.03
N SER A 213 23.76 -16.93 9.66
CA SER A 213 25.13 -17.44 9.55
C SER A 213 26.12 -16.31 9.78
N THR A 214 27.19 -16.60 10.51
CA THR A 214 28.26 -15.61 10.77
C THR A 214 28.88 -15.08 9.48
N ASP A 215 29.03 -15.94 8.47
CA ASP A 215 29.72 -15.60 7.21
C ASP A 215 28.82 -14.82 6.25
N THR A 216 27.54 -15.17 6.17
CA THR A 216 26.60 -14.64 5.16
C THR A 216 25.55 -13.67 5.73
N GLY A 217 25.47 -13.54 7.05
CA GLY A 217 24.48 -12.70 7.72
C GLY A 217 23.09 -13.36 7.77
N VAL A 218 22.07 -12.52 7.78
CA VAL A 218 20.66 -12.92 7.84
C VAL A 218 20.05 -13.04 6.45
N THR A 219 19.29 -14.11 6.20
CA THR A 219 18.47 -14.28 4.99
C THR A 219 17.04 -14.59 5.38
N ILE A 220 16.08 -13.86 4.81
CA ILE A 220 14.65 -14.09 5.04
C ILE A 220 14.17 -15.35 4.31
N LEU A 221 13.36 -16.15 4.99
CA LEU A 221 12.66 -17.28 4.40
C LEU A 221 11.25 -16.85 3.99
N THR A 222 11.05 -16.64 2.69
CA THR A 222 9.79 -16.11 2.17
C THR A 222 8.60 -17.02 2.51
N ASN A 223 7.51 -16.40 2.95
CA ASN A 223 6.24 -17.05 3.31
C ASN A 223 6.34 -18.13 4.40
N GLN A 224 7.37 -18.07 5.25
CA GLN A 224 7.51 -18.92 6.43
C GLN A 224 7.39 -18.07 7.70
N TYR A 225 6.60 -18.56 8.65
CA TYR A 225 6.31 -17.88 9.92
C TYR A 225 6.32 -18.88 11.08
N GLY A 226 6.41 -18.39 12.32
CA GLY A 226 6.35 -19.22 13.52
C GLY A 226 7.63 -20.02 13.82
N CYS A 227 8.77 -19.62 13.28
CA CYS A 227 10.07 -20.24 13.59
C CYS A 227 10.73 -19.61 14.82
N ASP A 228 11.58 -20.38 15.50
CA ASP A 228 12.41 -19.89 16.62
C ASP A 228 13.33 -18.73 16.19
N LEU A 229 13.81 -18.77 14.94
CA LEU A 229 14.58 -17.70 14.32
C LEU A 229 13.67 -16.88 13.39
N ASN A 230 13.46 -15.62 13.73
CA ASN A 230 12.55 -14.72 13.03
C ASN A 230 13.00 -13.26 13.13
N GLY A 231 12.38 -12.38 12.33
CA GLY A 231 12.75 -10.96 12.26
C GLY A 231 12.61 -10.20 13.59
N VAL A 232 11.52 -10.41 14.34
CA VAL A 232 11.34 -9.76 15.65
C VAL A 232 12.39 -10.25 16.65
N GLY A 233 12.70 -11.54 16.65
CA GLY A 233 13.72 -12.15 17.51
C GLY A 233 15.14 -11.69 17.20
N LEU A 234 15.45 -11.41 15.92
CA LEU A 234 16.73 -10.81 15.54
C LEU A 234 16.90 -9.42 16.15
N VAL A 235 15.89 -8.55 16.01
CA VAL A 235 15.91 -7.21 16.61
C VAL A 235 15.96 -7.31 18.13
N ALA A 236 15.21 -8.24 18.74
CA ALA A 236 15.27 -8.53 20.17
C ALA A 236 16.70 -8.83 20.63
N ALA A 237 17.37 -9.77 19.97
CA ALA A 237 18.73 -10.19 20.33
C ALA A 237 19.74 -9.04 20.21
N TRP A 238 19.59 -8.17 19.20
CA TRP A 238 20.41 -6.97 19.08
C TRP A 238 20.17 -5.99 20.24
N VAL A 239 18.90 -5.70 20.57
CA VAL A 239 18.54 -4.80 21.67
C VAL A 239 19.03 -5.35 23.02
N GLU A 240 18.80 -6.63 23.29
CA GLU A 240 19.23 -7.32 24.51
C GLU A 240 20.76 -7.40 24.66
N ALA A 241 21.50 -7.36 23.55
CA ALA A 241 22.96 -7.23 23.55
C ALA A 241 23.44 -5.80 23.88
N GLY A 242 22.53 -4.87 24.18
CA GLY A 242 22.83 -3.47 24.43
C GLY A 242 22.80 -2.60 23.18
N ALA A 243 22.16 -3.08 22.10
CA ALA A 243 22.07 -2.41 20.81
C ALA A 243 23.43 -1.92 20.27
N PRO A 244 24.45 -2.79 20.10
CA PRO A 244 25.76 -2.34 19.62
C PRO A 244 25.70 -1.84 18.17
N GLU A 245 26.39 -0.73 17.89
CA GLU A 245 26.51 -0.16 16.54
C GLU A 245 27.44 -1.00 15.65
N THR A 246 28.61 -1.37 16.17
CA THR A 246 29.69 -2.01 15.40
C THR A 246 30.17 -3.33 16.00
N ASP A 247 30.05 -3.50 17.32
CA ASP A 247 30.40 -4.75 17.98
C ASP A 247 29.39 -5.86 17.60
N PRO A 248 29.86 -7.10 17.40
CA PRO A 248 28.97 -8.19 17.06
C PRO A 248 28.07 -8.59 18.24
N PHE A 249 26.89 -9.12 17.91
CA PHE A 249 25.97 -9.76 18.85
C PHE A 249 25.60 -11.16 18.36
N THR A 250 25.20 -12.03 19.30
CA THR A 250 24.85 -13.41 18.99
C THR A 250 23.34 -13.54 18.76
N TYR A 251 22.93 -14.19 17.66
CA TYR A 251 21.57 -14.66 17.45
C TYR A 251 21.57 -16.06 16.82
N GLY A 252 20.86 -17.00 17.46
CA GLY A 252 21.03 -18.42 17.15
C GLY A 252 22.46 -18.88 17.45
N GLU A 253 23.17 -19.40 16.45
CA GLU A 253 24.58 -19.79 16.53
C GLU A 253 25.51 -18.84 15.74
N ALA A 254 25.01 -17.68 15.30
CA ALA A 254 25.73 -16.74 14.44
C ALA A 254 26.12 -15.45 15.16
N GLU A 255 27.26 -14.89 14.77
CA GLU A 255 27.71 -13.54 15.15
C GLU A 255 27.30 -12.53 14.06
N LEU A 256 26.48 -11.55 14.44
CA LEU A 256 25.81 -10.61 13.55
C LEU A 256 26.17 -9.17 13.91
N THR A 257 25.97 -8.23 12.99
CA THR A 257 26.20 -6.79 13.21
C THR A 257 25.00 -5.95 12.82
N PHE A 258 24.83 -4.78 13.45
CA PHE A 258 23.69 -3.91 13.18
C PHE A 258 23.55 -3.55 11.70
N GLU A 259 24.61 -2.99 11.11
CA GLU A 259 24.60 -2.47 9.73
C GLU A 259 24.26 -3.57 8.70
N ARG A 260 24.82 -4.77 8.86
CA ARG A 260 24.64 -5.88 7.90
C ARG A 260 23.31 -6.59 8.10
N ASP A 261 22.89 -6.81 9.34
CA ASP A 261 21.87 -7.80 9.67
C ASP A 261 20.58 -7.20 10.23
N VAL A 262 20.64 -6.05 10.92
CA VAL A 262 19.49 -5.44 11.58
C VAL A 262 18.93 -4.27 10.77
N LEU A 263 19.78 -3.33 10.35
CA LEU A 263 19.37 -2.15 9.59
C LEU A 263 18.55 -2.46 8.32
N PRO A 264 18.83 -3.56 7.56
CA PRO A 264 17.99 -3.94 6.44
C PRO A 264 16.51 -4.15 6.78
N PHE A 265 16.17 -4.64 7.99
CA PHE A 265 14.77 -4.83 8.39
C PHE A 265 13.99 -3.51 8.48
N PHE A 266 14.68 -2.37 8.61
CA PHE A 266 14.07 -1.06 8.63
C PHE A 266 14.10 -0.37 7.26
N THR A 267 15.16 -0.62 6.48
CA THR A 267 15.48 0.14 5.27
C THR A 267 15.07 -0.55 3.97
N GLN A 268 14.82 -1.87 3.99
CA GLN A 268 14.47 -2.64 2.80
C GLN A 268 13.00 -3.10 2.82
N ALA A 269 12.39 -3.10 1.64
CA ALA A 269 11.06 -3.66 1.45
C ALA A 269 11.09 -5.19 1.59
N SER A 270 9.92 -5.77 1.87
CA SER A 270 9.67 -7.21 2.00
C SER A 270 10.42 -7.94 3.11
N MET A 271 11.00 -7.22 4.08
CA MET A 271 11.72 -7.84 5.21
C MET A 271 10.79 -8.42 6.28
N TRP A 272 9.57 -7.89 6.41
CA TRP A 272 8.62 -8.30 7.45
C TRP A 272 7.57 -9.29 6.96
N PHE A 273 7.09 -9.08 5.73
CA PHE A 273 6.26 -10.00 4.96
C PHE A 273 6.44 -9.67 3.47
N GLN A 274 6.09 -10.59 2.56
CA GLN A 274 6.25 -10.34 1.13
C GLN A 274 5.41 -9.12 0.69
N GLY A 275 6.08 -8.10 0.11
CA GLY A 275 5.42 -6.87 -0.32
C GLY A 275 5.33 -5.79 0.76
N SER A 276 5.83 -6.01 1.97
CA SER A 276 5.87 -4.97 3.00
C SER A 276 6.72 -3.78 2.55
N GLN A 277 6.27 -2.55 2.78
CA GLN A 277 7.13 -1.37 2.58
C GLN A 277 8.30 -1.34 3.57
N ALA A 278 9.38 -0.65 3.20
CA ALA A 278 10.45 -0.32 4.15
C ALA A 278 9.91 0.66 5.21
N CYS A 279 10.36 0.54 6.45
CA CYS A 279 9.97 1.44 7.54
C CYS A 279 10.40 2.90 7.25
N THR A 280 11.53 3.06 6.57
CA THR A 280 12.04 4.36 6.11
C THR A 280 11.18 5.03 5.05
N GLY A 281 10.18 4.37 4.48
CA GLY A 281 9.19 5.04 3.62
C GLY A 281 8.39 6.12 4.37
N CYS A 282 8.20 5.93 5.69
CA CYS A 282 7.46 6.86 6.56
C CYS A 282 8.32 7.45 7.69
N HIS A 283 9.41 6.78 8.07
CA HIS A 283 10.30 7.15 9.18
C HIS A 283 11.74 7.36 8.70
N PHE A 284 12.01 8.50 8.07
CA PHE A 284 13.26 8.78 7.34
C PHE A 284 14.11 9.91 7.95
N GLY A 285 13.68 10.50 9.06
CA GLY A 285 14.42 11.61 9.66
C GLY A 285 13.79 12.13 10.94
N ASN A 286 14.59 12.74 11.81
CA ASN A 286 14.09 13.47 12.97
C ASN A 286 13.56 14.85 12.57
N THR A 287 12.45 14.87 11.82
CA THR A 287 11.81 16.06 11.25
C THR A 287 10.29 15.94 11.34
N GLU A 288 9.56 17.06 11.36
CA GLU A 288 8.08 17.08 11.40
C GLU A 288 7.41 16.35 10.23
N ASN A 289 8.11 16.19 9.09
CA ASN A 289 7.58 15.47 7.92
C ASN A 289 7.72 13.95 8.03
N SER A 290 8.56 13.48 8.96
CA SER A 290 8.68 12.06 9.26
C SER A 290 7.68 11.74 10.35
N TYR A 291 6.92 10.66 10.20
CA TYR A 291 5.89 10.34 11.19
C TYR A 291 6.52 10.11 12.56
N HIS A 292 5.97 10.79 13.57
CA HIS A 292 6.53 10.85 14.91
C HIS A 292 7.98 11.31 14.95
N GLU A 293 8.41 12.19 14.04
CA GLU A 293 9.75 12.78 14.03
C GLU A 293 10.85 11.71 14.19
N MET A 294 10.61 10.54 13.60
CA MET A 294 11.38 9.32 13.82
C MET A 294 12.26 9.03 12.62
N ASP A 295 13.50 8.65 12.87
CA ASP A 295 14.42 8.19 11.84
C ASP A 295 14.74 6.71 12.05
N LEU A 296 14.34 5.85 11.12
CA LEU A 296 14.69 4.42 11.12
C LEU A 296 15.74 4.08 10.04
N SER A 297 16.38 5.09 9.44
CA SER A 297 17.36 4.91 8.37
C SER A 297 18.81 4.74 8.85
N SER A 298 19.06 4.99 10.13
CA SER A 298 20.40 5.00 10.72
C SER A 298 20.40 4.45 12.16
N TYR A 299 21.56 4.04 12.65
CA TYR A 299 21.73 3.62 14.05
C TYR A 299 21.36 4.75 15.02
N GLU A 300 21.89 5.95 14.78
CA GLU A 300 21.63 7.12 15.61
C GLU A 300 20.16 7.53 15.59
N GLY A 301 19.50 7.44 14.43
CA GLY A 301 18.07 7.69 14.30
C GLY A 301 17.23 6.75 15.17
N ILE A 302 17.50 5.44 15.07
CA ILE A 302 16.78 4.41 15.84
C ILE A 302 16.96 4.62 17.35
N LEU A 303 18.18 4.95 17.79
CA LEU A 303 18.44 5.23 19.21
C LEU A 303 17.85 6.55 19.69
N THR A 304 17.72 7.55 18.81
CA THR A 304 17.05 8.82 19.13
C THR A 304 15.57 8.59 19.41
N GLY A 305 14.94 7.68 18.66
CA GLY A 305 13.54 7.30 18.84
C GLY A 305 12.55 8.27 18.18
N ALA A 306 11.34 8.35 18.73
CA ALA A 306 10.23 9.15 18.20
C ALA A 306 10.12 10.52 18.89
N ASP A 307 9.34 11.43 18.33
CA ASP A 307 8.89 12.71 18.91
C ASP A 307 10.05 13.57 19.45
N SER A 308 11.19 13.53 18.77
CA SER A 308 12.47 14.14 19.20
C SER A 308 12.49 15.68 19.22
N LEU A 309 11.60 16.34 18.47
CA LEU A 309 11.41 17.79 18.38
C LEU A 309 10.22 18.26 19.25
N SER A 310 9.24 17.39 19.46
CA SER A 310 8.04 17.63 20.28
C SER A 310 8.34 17.79 21.77
N ALA A 311 7.38 18.33 22.55
CA ALA A 311 7.55 18.53 24.01
C ALA A 311 6.58 17.62 24.80
N PRO A 312 7.08 16.73 25.70
CA PRO A 312 8.49 16.51 26.05
C PRO A 312 9.28 15.83 24.91
N PRO A 313 10.59 16.14 24.77
CA PRO A 313 11.38 15.62 23.65
C PRO A 313 11.71 14.15 23.82
N GLY A 314 11.35 13.39 22.81
CA GLY A 314 11.82 12.05 22.55
C GLY A 314 11.03 10.95 23.28
N VAL A 315 10.85 9.84 22.57
CA VAL A 315 10.26 8.60 23.06
C VAL A 315 11.20 7.46 22.65
N SER A 316 11.76 6.74 23.64
CA SER A 316 12.53 5.54 23.33
C SER A 316 11.63 4.49 22.70
N ILE A 317 12.01 4.03 21.51
CA ILE A 317 11.30 2.95 20.82
C ILE A 317 11.81 1.56 21.25
N LEU A 318 13.00 1.50 21.86
CA LEU A 318 13.67 0.27 22.29
C LEU A 318 13.45 -0.05 23.78
N GLY A 319 12.61 0.71 24.48
CA GLY A 319 12.26 0.47 25.88
C GLY A 319 13.33 0.93 26.87
N ALA A 320 14.16 1.92 26.52
CA ALA A 320 15.05 2.56 27.48
C ALA A 320 14.26 3.42 28.48
N SER A 321 14.75 3.58 29.71
CA SER A 321 14.06 4.37 30.75
C SER A 321 13.99 5.87 30.43
N ALA A 322 14.87 6.34 29.57
CA ALA A 322 14.88 7.69 29.03
C ALA A 322 15.54 7.71 27.64
N VAL A 323 15.27 8.76 26.86
CA VAL A 323 15.92 8.99 25.57
C VAL A 323 17.43 9.11 25.78
N GLY A 324 18.21 8.34 25.01
CA GLY A 324 19.67 8.26 25.13
C GLY A 324 20.19 7.40 26.29
N ALA A 325 19.32 6.78 27.10
CA ALA A 325 19.74 5.74 28.04
C ALA A 325 19.97 4.41 27.30
N THR A 326 20.78 3.54 27.89
CA THR A 326 21.17 2.23 27.33
C THR A 326 20.65 1.05 28.14
N ASP A 327 19.66 1.28 29.00
CA ASP A 327 18.98 0.28 29.82
C ASP A 327 17.74 -0.26 29.10
N PHE A 328 17.96 -0.76 27.87
CA PHE A 328 16.89 -1.24 27.01
C PHE A 328 16.12 -2.42 27.62
N ASP A 329 14.79 -2.32 27.59
CA ASP A 329 13.87 -3.40 27.91
C ASP A 329 13.03 -3.73 26.68
N TRP A 330 13.47 -4.73 25.92
CA TRP A 330 12.79 -5.11 24.68
C TRP A 330 11.34 -5.53 24.92
N ASP A 331 11.05 -6.23 26.03
CA ASP A 331 9.72 -6.74 26.33
C ASP A 331 8.70 -5.63 26.58
N HIS A 332 9.15 -4.48 27.08
CA HIS A 332 8.36 -3.26 27.28
C HIS A 332 8.61 -2.19 26.20
N SER A 333 9.30 -2.55 25.11
CA SER A 333 9.61 -1.60 24.04
C SER A 333 8.41 -1.35 23.12
N LYS A 334 8.21 -0.08 22.74
CA LYS A 334 7.18 0.30 21.78
C LYS A 334 7.38 -0.35 20.42
N LEU A 335 8.63 -0.54 20.00
CA LEU A 335 8.94 -1.15 18.71
C LEU A 335 8.47 -2.61 18.66
N ARG A 336 8.73 -3.39 19.72
CA ARG A 336 8.23 -4.76 19.84
C ARG A 336 6.71 -4.81 19.80
N GLU A 337 6.03 -3.93 20.52
CA GLU A 337 4.58 -3.85 20.49
C GLU A 337 4.07 -3.57 19.08
N ARG A 338 4.65 -2.59 18.39
CA ARG A 338 4.28 -2.24 17.02
C ARG A 338 4.53 -3.39 16.05
N PHE A 339 5.61 -4.16 16.17
CA PHE A 339 5.85 -5.30 15.27
C PHE A 339 4.91 -6.49 15.50
N ARG A 340 4.47 -6.71 16.73
CA ARG A 340 3.77 -7.96 17.11
C ARG A 340 2.26 -7.80 17.25
N ASN A 341 1.81 -6.66 17.74
CA ASN A 341 0.43 -6.53 18.22
C ASN A 341 -0.48 -6.03 17.10
N ASN A 342 -1.34 -6.91 16.58
CA ASN A 342 -2.48 -6.48 15.76
C ASN A 342 -3.37 -5.52 16.57
N ARG A 343 -3.82 -4.45 15.91
CA ARG A 343 -4.89 -3.57 16.39
C ARG A 343 -6.19 -4.36 16.44
N MET A 344 -7.03 -4.04 17.43
CA MET A 344 -8.28 -4.72 17.72
C MET A 344 -9.47 -3.76 17.68
N PRO A 345 -10.64 -4.23 17.22
CA PRO A 345 -10.86 -5.50 16.53
C PRO A 345 -10.12 -5.62 15.19
N PRO A 346 -9.90 -6.85 14.68
CA PRO A 346 -9.28 -7.07 13.38
C PRO A 346 -10.10 -6.44 12.25
N GLY A 347 -9.41 -5.92 11.25
CA GLY A 347 -10.05 -5.24 10.11
C GLY A 347 -10.26 -3.74 10.33
N ILE A 348 -9.89 -3.18 11.49
CA ILE A 348 -9.73 -1.73 11.61
C ILE A 348 -8.66 -1.30 10.61
N GLU A 349 -9.01 -0.29 9.84
CA GLU A 349 -8.17 0.23 8.79
C GLU A 349 -7.03 1.11 9.35
N PHE A 350 -5.89 1.00 8.68
CA PHE A 350 -4.70 1.79 8.98
C PHE A 350 -4.88 3.21 8.42
N ASP A 351 -5.21 4.14 9.30
CA ASP A 351 -5.22 5.56 8.99
C ASP A 351 -3.89 6.19 9.42
N ILE A 352 -3.14 6.69 8.44
CA ILE A 352 -1.83 7.30 8.65
C ILE A 352 -1.90 8.66 9.36
N THR A 353 -3.07 9.33 9.32
CA THR A 353 -3.30 10.60 10.02
C THR A 353 -3.54 10.41 11.52
N GLU A 354 -3.76 9.15 11.94
CA GLU A 354 -4.18 8.77 13.28
C GLU A 354 -5.56 9.33 13.71
N GLU A 355 -6.38 9.88 12.81
CA GLU A 355 -7.72 10.39 13.15
C GLU A 355 -8.65 9.30 13.69
N ASN A 356 -8.50 8.08 13.17
CA ASN A 356 -9.24 6.91 13.62
C ASN A 356 -8.64 6.24 14.88
N ARG A 357 -7.50 6.71 15.41
CA ARG A 357 -6.70 6.04 16.47
C ARG A 357 -7.49 5.77 17.75
N ASP A 358 -8.30 6.73 18.18
CA ASP A 358 -9.04 6.66 19.45
C ASP A 358 -10.43 6.01 19.32
N GLY A 359 -10.65 5.35 18.18
CA GLY A 359 -11.89 4.65 17.88
C GLY A 359 -13.02 5.58 17.44
N PRO A 360 -14.22 5.03 17.24
CA PRO A 360 -15.37 5.80 16.78
C PRO A 360 -15.94 6.68 17.90
N LEU A 361 -16.75 7.65 17.50
CA LEU A 361 -17.64 8.35 18.43
C LEU A 361 -18.74 7.41 18.88
N VAL A 362 -18.97 7.37 20.19
CA VAL A 362 -19.99 6.55 20.83
C VAL A 362 -20.84 7.41 21.77
N LEU A 363 -22.09 7.01 21.94
CA LEU A 363 -22.99 7.53 22.95
C LEU A 363 -23.71 6.35 23.60
N HIS A 364 -23.60 6.22 24.94
CA HIS A 364 -24.17 5.11 25.69
C HIS A 364 -23.81 3.74 25.11
N GLY A 365 -22.51 3.57 24.84
CA GLY A 365 -21.96 2.31 24.33
C GLY A 365 -22.37 1.96 22.90
N VAL A 366 -23.11 2.83 22.22
CA VAL A 366 -23.55 2.66 20.83
C VAL A 366 -22.73 3.58 19.93
N ARG A 367 -22.21 3.04 18.82
CA ARG A 367 -21.56 3.83 17.79
C ARG A 367 -22.53 4.87 17.25
N LEU A 368 -22.11 6.13 17.30
CA LEU A 368 -22.79 7.14 16.52
C LEU A 368 -22.40 6.91 15.07
N GLU A 369 -23.38 6.59 14.25
CA GLU A 369 -23.28 6.79 12.82
C GLU A 369 -23.20 8.31 12.62
N THR A 370 -21.99 8.86 12.68
CA THR A 370 -21.70 10.07 11.90
C THR A 370 -22.19 9.71 10.52
N GLN A 371 -23.23 10.41 10.03
CA GLN A 371 -23.75 10.16 8.69
C GLN A 371 -22.56 9.93 7.79
N LYS A 372 -22.55 8.77 7.15
CA LYS A 372 -21.59 8.39 6.13
C LYS A 372 -21.45 9.64 5.24
N GLN A 373 -20.40 10.42 5.46
CA GLN A 373 -19.92 11.34 4.45
C GLN A 373 -19.43 10.38 3.40
N THR A 374 -20.32 10.08 2.46
CA THR A 374 -20.06 9.28 1.27
C THR A 374 -19.11 10.11 0.42
N GLY A 375 -17.85 10.08 0.83
CA GLY A 375 -16.73 10.79 0.23
C GLY A 375 -16.23 12.00 1.02
N PRO A 376 -14.97 12.39 0.80
CA PRO A 376 -14.48 13.70 1.20
C PRO A 376 -15.45 14.79 0.69
N THR A 377 -15.80 15.73 1.57
CA THR A 377 -16.62 16.88 1.20
C THR A 377 -15.72 17.97 0.65
N PHE A 378 -16.03 18.40 -0.58
CA PHE A 378 -15.32 19.48 -1.26
C PHE A 378 -16.23 20.72 -1.29
N GLY A 379 -15.70 21.87 -0.88
CA GLY A 379 -16.47 23.12 -0.81
C GLY A 379 -17.70 23.05 0.12
N ALA A 380 -18.83 23.61 -0.34
CA ALA A 380 -20.11 23.63 0.40
C ALA A 380 -20.92 22.32 0.27
N GLY A 381 -20.31 21.25 -0.27
CA GLY A 381 -20.92 20.10 -0.95
C GLY A 381 -22.32 19.64 -0.51
N GLU A 382 -23.31 19.87 -1.38
CA GLU A 382 -24.70 19.39 -1.25
C GLU A 382 -25.06 18.29 -2.26
N CYS A 383 -24.20 18.00 -3.24
CA CYS A 383 -24.48 17.08 -4.35
C CYS A 383 -23.51 15.90 -4.38
N GLU A 384 -24.06 14.69 -4.38
CA GLU A 384 -23.30 13.46 -4.59
C GLU A 384 -23.00 13.26 -6.09
N VAL A 385 -21.74 13.03 -6.43
CA VAL A 385 -21.28 12.79 -7.81
C VAL A 385 -20.05 11.88 -7.80
N LYS A 386 -19.86 11.04 -8.82
CA LYS A 386 -18.60 10.30 -9.00
C LYS A 386 -17.45 11.23 -9.38
N ALA A 387 -16.29 11.09 -8.73
CA ALA A 387 -15.15 11.99 -8.91
C ALA A 387 -14.71 12.14 -10.38
N VAL A 388 -14.67 11.04 -11.15
CA VAL A 388 -14.32 11.09 -12.58
C VAL A 388 -15.37 11.84 -13.40
N ASN A 389 -16.65 11.71 -13.04
CA ASN A 389 -17.74 12.40 -13.73
C ASN A 389 -17.69 13.90 -13.46
N LEU A 390 -17.38 14.32 -12.23
CA LEU A 390 -17.21 15.73 -11.89
C LEU A 390 -16.06 16.38 -12.68
N ILE A 391 -14.90 15.72 -12.78
CA ILE A 391 -13.78 16.17 -13.61
C ILE A 391 -14.21 16.23 -15.08
N GLY A 392 -14.94 15.22 -15.55
CA GLY A 392 -15.46 15.17 -16.92
C GLY A 392 -16.38 16.34 -17.25
N ASP A 393 -17.35 16.64 -16.38
CA ASP A 393 -18.27 17.77 -16.55
C ASP A 393 -17.54 19.11 -16.52
N TRP A 394 -16.51 19.27 -15.65
CA TRP A 394 -15.63 20.44 -15.66
C TRP A 394 -14.87 20.58 -16.99
N VAL A 395 -14.28 19.50 -17.51
CA VAL A 395 -13.56 19.50 -18.80
C VAL A 395 -14.51 19.82 -19.95
N ILE A 396 -15.69 19.20 -20.00
CA ILE A 396 -16.71 19.43 -21.03
C ILE A 396 -17.23 20.88 -21.00
N ALA A 397 -17.27 21.51 -19.83
CA ALA A 397 -17.59 22.92 -19.68
C ALA A 397 -16.48 23.88 -20.17
N GLY A 398 -15.39 23.34 -20.72
CA GLY A 398 -14.22 24.11 -21.18
C GLY A 398 -13.16 24.32 -20.10
N ALA A 399 -13.19 23.51 -19.04
CA ALA A 399 -12.27 23.55 -17.91
C ALA A 399 -12.12 24.97 -17.29
N PRO A 400 -13.20 25.66 -16.88
CA PRO A 400 -13.08 27.02 -16.33
C PRO A 400 -12.31 27.03 -15.01
N GLU A 401 -11.43 28.03 -14.83
CA GLU A 401 -10.66 28.24 -13.59
C GLU A 401 -11.51 28.89 -12.50
N THR A 402 -12.12 30.03 -12.82
CA THR A 402 -12.84 30.88 -11.85
C THR A 402 -14.35 30.85 -12.02
N ASP A 403 -14.82 30.60 -13.25
CA ASP A 403 -16.24 30.55 -13.55
C ASP A 403 -16.83 29.23 -13.05
N ALA A 404 -18.07 29.29 -12.57
CA ALA A 404 -18.80 28.08 -12.18
C ALA A 404 -19.14 27.23 -13.42
N PHE A 405 -19.16 25.92 -13.23
CA PHE A 405 -19.64 24.96 -14.23
C PHE A 405 -20.81 24.15 -13.69
N ASP A 406 -21.57 23.57 -14.62
CA ASP A 406 -22.75 22.76 -14.31
C ASP A 406 -22.36 21.29 -14.39
N PHE A 407 -22.84 20.49 -13.44
CA PHE A 407 -22.68 19.04 -13.44
C PHE A 407 -23.97 18.35 -13.00
N THR A 408 -24.10 17.06 -13.32
CA THR A 408 -25.25 16.25 -12.93
C THR A 408 -24.90 15.36 -11.74
N ALA A 409 -25.64 15.47 -10.65
CA ALA A 409 -25.49 14.62 -9.46
C ALA A 409 -26.05 13.21 -9.70
N GLU A 410 -25.70 12.25 -8.85
CA GLU A 410 -26.18 10.85 -8.93
C GLU A 410 -27.72 10.74 -8.82
N ASP A 411 -28.37 11.68 -8.11
CA ASP A 411 -29.83 11.75 -8.02
C ASP A 411 -30.50 12.39 -9.26
N GLY A 412 -29.69 12.78 -10.26
CA GLY A 412 -30.12 13.43 -11.49
C GLY A 412 -30.35 14.95 -11.36
N SER A 413 -30.09 15.54 -10.19
CA SER A 413 -30.20 17.00 -10.02
C SER A 413 -29.05 17.73 -10.71
N THR A 414 -29.31 18.98 -11.13
CA THR A 414 -28.28 19.86 -11.67
C THR A 414 -27.63 20.64 -10.53
N CYS A 415 -26.30 20.61 -10.49
CA CYS A 415 -25.51 21.29 -9.48
C CYS A 415 -24.51 22.25 -10.13
N SER A 416 -24.00 23.19 -9.34
CA SER A 416 -22.95 24.12 -9.75
C SER A 416 -21.70 23.90 -8.93
N GLY A 417 -20.55 23.74 -9.59
CA GLY A 417 -19.23 23.61 -8.97
C GLY A 417 -18.23 24.64 -9.49
N SER A 418 -17.04 24.66 -8.88
CA SER A 418 -15.89 25.49 -9.29
C SER A 418 -14.60 24.69 -9.23
N PHE A 419 -13.60 25.06 -10.03
CA PHE A 419 -12.33 24.33 -10.06
C PHE A 419 -11.66 24.28 -8.68
N ALA A 420 -11.47 25.44 -8.05
CA ALA A 420 -10.74 25.54 -6.78
C ALA A 420 -11.40 24.77 -5.62
N ALA A 421 -12.74 24.79 -5.55
CA ALA A 421 -13.46 24.16 -4.44
C ALA A 421 -13.73 22.68 -4.67
N ASP A 422 -14.01 22.26 -5.91
CA ASP A 422 -14.60 20.95 -6.19
C ASP A 422 -13.69 20.03 -7.04
N VAL A 423 -12.81 20.58 -7.87
CA VAL A 423 -11.99 19.79 -8.81
C VAL A 423 -10.53 19.68 -8.35
N GLN A 424 -9.89 20.80 -8.00
CA GLN A 424 -8.49 20.84 -7.57
C GLN A 424 -8.21 19.91 -6.37
N PRO A 425 -9.08 19.84 -5.35
CA PRO A 425 -8.90 18.91 -4.23
C PRO A 425 -8.77 17.43 -4.64
N LEU A 426 -9.38 17.02 -5.76
CA LEU A 426 -9.27 15.64 -6.27
C LEU A 426 -7.84 15.28 -6.67
N PHE A 427 -6.99 16.26 -6.94
CA PHE A 427 -5.59 16.05 -7.28
C PHE A 427 -4.64 16.30 -6.11
N THR A 428 -5.02 17.17 -5.18
CA THR A 428 -4.12 17.70 -4.15
C THR A 428 -4.30 17.06 -2.77
N GLN A 429 -5.41 16.35 -2.53
CA GLN A 429 -5.69 15.71 -1.24
C GLN A 429 -5.41 14.21 -1.28
N ASN A 430 -4.83 13.70 -0.18
CA ASN A 430 -4.69 12.26 0.06
C ASN A 430 -6.08 11.65 0.34
N ASN A 431 -6.17 10.33 0.23
CA ASN A 431 -7.34 9.50 0.55
C ASN A 431 -8.61 9.82 -0.27
N VAL A 432 -8.52 10.68 -1.29
CA VAL A 432 -9.68 11.05 -2.10
C VAL A 432 -10.17 9.89 -2.95
N TRP A 433 -9.26 9.23 -3.66
CA TRP A 433 -9.60 8.24 -4.70
C TRP A 433 -9.91 6.87 -4.12
N HIS A 434 -9.15 6.50 -3.10
CA HIS A 434 -9.44 5.41 -2.20
C HIS A 434 -8.69 5.65 -0.90
N GLU A 435 -9.07 4.91 0.12
CA GLU A 435 -8.40 4.90 1.40
C GLU A 435 -6.91 4.53 1.26
N GLY A 436 -6.03 5.33 1.87
CA GLY A 436 -4.57 5.20 1.72
C GLY A 436 -3.99 5.75 0.41
N SER A 437 -4.81 6.28 -0.51
CA SER A 437 -4.31 6.85 -1.76
C SER A 437 -3.51 8.13 -1.52
N GLN A 438 -2.29 8.22 -2.05
CA GLN A 438 -1.56 9.48 -2.08
C GLN A 438 -2.24 10.48 -3.03
N ALA A 439 -2.19 11.77 -2.71
CA ALA A 439 -2.54 12.85 -3.60
C ALA A 439 -1.75 12.74 -4.91
N CYS A 440 -2.38 13.05 -6.04
CA CYS A 440 -1.74 13.04 -7.35
C CYS A 440 -0.50 13.96 -7.37
N THR A 441 -0.57 15.09 -6.67
CA THR A 441 0.54 16.03 -6.50
C THR A 441 1.75 15.45 -5.79
N GLY A 442 1.61 14.36 -5.04
CA GLY A 442 2.75 13.68 -4.42
C GLY A 442 3.80 13.19 -5.41
N CYS A 443 3.39 12.87 -6.64
CA CYS A 443 4.27 12.49 -7.74
C CYS A 443 4.27 13.49 -8.90
N HIS A 444 3.21 14.30 -9.02
CA HIS A 444 2.99 15.27 -10.10
C HIS A 444 2.88 16.70 -9.56
N PHE A 445 3.97 17.25 -9.02
CA PHE A 445 3.99 18.52 -8.28
C PHE A 445 4.51 19.73 -9.06
N GLY A 446 4.92 19.57 -10.33
CA GLY A 446 5.52 20.66 -11.07
C GLY A 446 5.97 20.28 -12.48
N ASN A 447 6.04 21.25 -13.40
CA ASN A 447 6.63 21.05 -14.73
C ASN A 447 8.16 21.04 -14.67
N THR A 448 8.71 20.01 -14.01
CA THR A 448 10.16 19.84 -13.74
C THR A 448 10.57 18.40 -13.98
N GLU A 449 11.86 18.16 -14.27
CA GLU A 449 12.42 16.81 -14.49
C GLU A 449 12.21 15.84 -13.30
N ASN A 450 11.99 16.36 -12.08
CA ASN A 450 11.80 15.55 -10.88
C ASN A 450 10.33 15.17 -10.64
N SER A 451 9.40 15.80 -11.35
CA SER A 451 8.00 15.43 -11.34
C SER A 451 7.78 14.37 -12.41
N TYR A 452 7.06 13.30 -12.09
CA TYR A 452 6.84 12.23 -13.06
C TYR A 452 6.10 12.78 -14.28
N HIS A 453 6.67 12.52 -15.46
CA HIS A 453 6.20 13.09 -16.72
C HIS A 453 6.14 14.62 -16.72
N GLU A 454 7.04 15.31 -15.99
CA GLU A 454 7.16 16.77 -16.01
C GLU A 454 5.79 17.47 -15.83
N MET A 455 4.94 16.87 -15.00
CA MET A 455 3.52 17.17 -14.90
C MET A 455 3.24 17.89 -13.59
N ASP A 456 2.42 18.92 -13.65
CA ASP A 456 1.94 19.65 -12.47
C ASP A 456 0.44 19.46 -12.33
N LEU A 457 0.00 18.74 -11.31
CA LEU A 457 -1.41 18.61 -10.95
C LEU A 457 -1.79 19.46 -9.72
N ASN A 458 -0.87 20.31 -9.25
CA ASN A 458 -1.06 21.18 -8.11
C ASN A 458 -1.72 22.51 -8.48
N THR A 459 -1.50 22.97 -9.72
CA THR A 459 -2.01 24.26 -10.22
C THR A 459 -2.95 24.07 -11.41
N TYR A 460 -3.84 25.04 -11.63
CA TYR A 460 -4.73 25.03 -12.80
C TYR A 460 -3.93 25.08 -14.11
N GLU A 461 -2.95 25.98 -14.20
CA GLU A 461 -2.09 26.13 -15.37
C GLU A 461 -1.25 24.89 -15.63
N GLY A 462 -0.80 24.22 -14.56
CA GLY A 462 -0.10 22.93 -14.63
C GLY A 462 -0.95 21.84 -15.29
N ILE A 463 -2.20 21.69 -14.84
CA ILE A 463 -3.15 20.70 -15.37
C ILE A 463 -3.40 20.94 -16.86
N LEU A 464 -3.57 22.21 -17.27
CA LEU A 464 -3.74 22.58 -18.68
C LEU A 464 -2.48 22.37 -19.52
N THR A 465 -1.29 22.61 -18.94
CA THR A 465 0.00 22.35 -19.60
C THR A 465 0.17 20.87 -19.88
N GLY A 466 -0.27 20.02 -18.96
CA GLY A 466 -0.23 18.57 -19.09
C GLY A 466 1.14 17.98 -18.81
N ALA A 467 1.45 16.87 -19.48
CA ALA A 467 2.64 16.03 -19.24
C ALA A 467 3.76 16.33 -20.24
N ASP A 468 4.99 15.90 -19.96
CA ASP A 468 6.16 15.88 -20.85
C ASP A 468 6.50 17.27 -21.45
N SER A 469 6.28 18.34 -20.68
CA SER A 469 6.40 19.74 -21.13
C SER A 469 7.82 20.20 -21.50
N LEU A 470 8.86 19.54 -20.98
CA LEU A 470 10.27 19.79 -21.28
C LEU A 470 10.82 18.84 -22.36
N SER A 471 10.04 17.83 -22.75
CA SER A 471 10.40 16.82 -23.77
C SER A 471 10.23 17.33 -25.21
N ALA A 472 10.66 16.54 -26.20
CA ALA A 472 10.52 16.85 -27.62
C ALA A 472 9.70 15.76 -28.36
N PRO A 473 8.51 16.08 -28.93
CA PRO A 473 7.85 17.38 -28.93
C PRO A 473 7.39 17.81 -27.52
N PRO A 474 7.29 19.12 -27.24
CA PRO A 474 6.95 19.62 -25.92
C PRO A 474 5.48 19.41 -25.61
N GLY A 475 5.24 18.69 -24.52
CA GLY A 475 3.96 18.62 -23.87
C GLY A 475 2.97 17.62 -24.48
N VAL A 476 2.09 17.11 -23.64
CA VAL A 476 0.99 16.23 -23.96
C VAL A 476 -0.22 16.66 -23.14
N SER A 477 -1.32 17.04 -23.81
CA SER A 477 -2.57 17.34 -23.11
C SER A 477 -3.08 16.10 -22.37
N ILE A 478 -3.35 16.25 -21.08
CA ILE A 478 -3.98 15.19 -20.27
C ILE A 478 -5.51 15.26 -20.31
N LEU A 479 -6.07 16.40 -20.74
CA LEU A 479 -7.52 16.65 -20.82
C LEU A 479 -8.11 16.37 -22.22
N GLY A 480 -7.29 15.92 -23.17
CA GLY A 480 -7.74 15.55 -24.52
C GLY A 480 -7.87 16.72 -25.49
N ALA A 481 -7.14 17.83 -25.29
CA ALA A 481 -7.03 18.87 -26.30
C ALA A 481 -6.21 18.37 -27.51
N SER A 482 -6.48 18.91 -28.71
CA SER A 482 -5.76 18.52 -29.93
C SER A 482 -4.29 18.94 -29.92
N ALA A 483 -3.95 19.96 -29.14
CA ALA A 483 -2.59 20.36 -28.85
C ALA A 483 -2.49 21.00 -27.45
N VAL A 484 -1.28 21.07 -26.91
CA VAL A 484 -1.01 21.74 -25.62
C VAL A 484 -1.39 23.22 -25.72
N GLY A 485 -2.20 23.70 -24.77
CA GLY A 485 -2.68 25.08 -24.71
C GLY A 485 -3.94 25.35 -25.53
N GLU A 486 -4.44 24.39 -26.31
CA GLU A 486 -5.77 24.49 -26.94
C GLU A 486 -6.87 24.10 -25.95
N THR A 487 -8.09 24.59 -26.19
CA THR A 487 -9.26 24.37 -25.32
C THR A 487 -10.33 23.51 -25.97
N ASP A 488 -9.98 22.73 -26.98
CA ASP A 488 -10.87 21.79 -27.69
C ASP A 488 -10.87 20.41 -27.02
N PHE A 489 -11.14 20.39 -25.71
CA PHE A 489 -11.02 19.19 -24.91
C PHE A 489 -11.99 18.09 -25.34
N ASP A 490 -11.45 16.88 -25.49
CA ASP A 490 -12.19 15.64 -25.65
C ASP A 490 -11.96 14.75 -24.42
N TRP A 491 -12.86 14.84 -23.44
CA TRP A 491 -12.75 14.07 -22.21
C TRP A 491 -12.72 12.57 -22.47
N ASP A 492 -13.51 12.07 -23.43
CA ASP A 492 -13.63 10.65 -23.72
C ASP A 492 -12.33 10.03 -24.26
N HIS A 493 -11.54 10.84 -24.99
CA HIS A 493 -10.21 10.48 -25.48
C HIS A 493 -9.06 11.05 -24.63
N SER A 494 -9.37 11.65 -23.47
CA SER A 494 -8.35 12.23 -22.60
C SER A 494 -7.50 11.17 -21.89
N LYS A 495 -6.21 11.45 -21.74
CA LYS A 495 -5.29 10.56 -21.03
C LYS A 495 -5.63 10.46 -19.54
N LEU A 496 -6.08 11.57 -18.94
CA LEU A 496 -6.45 11.61 -17.53
C LEU A 496 -7.63 10.67 -17.25
N ARG A 497 -8.70 10.72 -18.05
CA ARG A 497 -9.82 9.79 -17.93
C ARG A 497 -9.39 8.34 -18.05
N GLY A 498 -8.53 8.05 -19.03
CA GLY A 498 -7.95 6.72 -19.21
C GLY A 498 -7.21 6.25 -17.95
N ARG A 499 -6.34 7.08 -17.38
CA ARG A 499 -5.58 6.75 -16.16
C ARG A 499 -6.48 6.59 -14.93
N LEU A 500 -7.55 7.38 -14.78
CA LEU A 500 -8.42 7.28 -13.60
C LEU A 500 -9.38 6.07 -13.64
N ARG A 501 -9.80 5.65 -14.85
CA ARG A 501 -10.84 4.62 -15.01
C ARG A 501 -10.31 3.25 -15.41
N ASN A 502 -9.28 3.20 -16.24
CA ASN A 502 -8.93 1.98 -16.95
C ASN A 502 -7.92 1.14 -16.15
N ASN A 503 -8.35 -0.01 -15.66
CA ASN A 503 -7.45 -1.02 -15.11
C ASN A 503 -6.46 -1.51 -16.18
N ARG A 504 -5.20 -1.70 -15.77
CA ARG A 504 -4.16 -2.38 -16.57
C ARG A 504 -4.47 -3.88 -16.66
N MET A 505 -4.23 -4.45 -17.83
CA MET A 505 -4.50 -5.84 -18.16
C MET A 505 -3.22 -6.62 -18.49
N PRO A 506 -3.20 -7.95 -18.23
CA PRO A 506 -4.16 -8.65 -17.37
C PRO A 506 -4.06 -8.16 -15.91
N PRO A 507 -5.11 -8.33 -15.06
CA PRO A 507 -5.07 -7.88 -13.67
C PRO A 507 -3.94 -8.53 -12.88
N GLY A 508 -3.41 -7.83 -11.87
CA GLY A 508 -2.34 -8.33 -10.99
C GLY A 508 -0.94 -7.77 -11.28
N TRP A 509 -0.81 -6.79 -12.19
CA TRP A 509 0.42 -6.04 -12.37
C TRP A 509 0.83 -5.32 -11.07
N THR A 510 2.08 -5.51 -10.66
CA THR A 510 2.70 -4.65 -9.64
C THR A 510 2.92 -3.26 -10.24
N PHE A 511 2.51 -2.22 -9.51
CA PHE A 511 2.84 -0.85 -9.89
C PHE A 511 4.35 -0.66 -9.79
N ASP A 512 4.95 -0.22 -10.88
CA ASP A 512 6.37 0.10 -10.99
C ASP A 512 6.49 1.56 -11.41
N ILE A 513 6.98 2.39 -10.48
CA ILE A 513 7.06 3.83 -10.67
C ILE A 513 8.13 4.22 -11.69
N THR A 514 9.13 3.37 -11.94
CA THR A 514 10.13 3.61 -12.99
C THR A 514 9.64 3.22 -14.37
N GLU A 515 8.42 2.68 -14.46
CA GLU A 515 7.79 2.17 -15.68
C GLU A 515 8.60 1.07 -16.40
N THR A 516 9.55 0.42 -15.72
CA THR A 516 10.41 -0.59 -16.39
C THR A 516 9.58 -1.80 -16.83
N ASN A 517 8.53 -2.15 -16.08
CA ASN A 517 7.60 -3.22 -16.43
C ASN A 517 6.49 -2.83 -17.42
N ARG A 518 6.45 -1.59 -17.91
CA ARG A 518 5.33 -1.02 -18.69
C ARG A 518 5.00 -1.78 -19.96
N ASP A 519 6.02 -2.28 -20.66
CA ASP A 519 5.87 -2.92 -21.98
C ASP A 519 5.82 -4.46 -21.93
N GLY A 520 5.67 -5.02 -20.72
CA GLY A 520 5.60 -6.46 -20.54
C GLY A 520 6.97 -7.12 -20.33
N LEU A 521 6.96 -8.44 -20.20
CA LEU A 521 8.20 -9.23 -20.12
C LEU A 521 9.04 -9.09 -21.40
N CYS A 522 10.35 -9.15 -21.22
CA CYS A 522 11.28 -9.25 -22.33
C CYS A 522 11.09 -10.57 -23.09
N VAL A 523 11.36 -10.55 -24.40
CA VAL A 523 11.24 -11.72 -25.26
C VAL A 523 12.50 -11.96 -26.08
N GLU A 524 12.82 -13.22 -26.32
CA GLU A 524 13.73 -13.66 -27.37
C GLU A 524 12.92 -14.11 -28.58
N VAL A 525 13.36 -13.72 -29.77
CA VAL A 525 12.66 -14.02 -31.03
C VAL A 525 13.58 -14.72 -32.01
N SER A 526 13.03 -15.68 -32.74
CA SER A 526 13.74 -16.41 -33.79
C SER A 526 12.75 -16.91 -34.83
N THR A 527 13.11 -16.80 -36.11
CA THR A 527 12.28 -17.29 -37.21
C THR A 527 11.96 -18.78 -37.07
N ASP A 528 12.93 -19.58 -36.60
CA ASP A 528 12.80 -21.03 -36.52
C ASP A 528 12.01 -21.49 -35.30
N THR A 529 12.22 -20.85 -34.14
CA THR A 529 11.67 -21.30 -32.85
C THR A 529 10.53 -20.42 -32.32
N GLY A 530 10.24 -19.29 -32.96
CA GLY A 530 9.23 -18.35 -32.52
C GLY A 530 9.66 -17.50 -31.33
N VAL A 531 8.70 -17.13 -30.49
CA VAL A 531 8.90 -16.27 -29.32
C VAL A 531 9.13 -17.10 -28.06
N THR A 532 10.15 -16.72 -27.28
CA THR A 532 10.40 -17.24 -25.94
C THR A 532 10.40 -16.09 -24.93
N ILE A 533 9.69 -16.26 -23.83
CA ILE A 533 9.61 -15.26 -22.77
C ILE A 533 10.80 -15.38 -21.83
N LEU A 534 11.43 -14.25 -21.52
CA LEU A 534 12.46 -14.15 -20.50
C LEU A 534 11.83 -13.84 -19.15
N THR A 535 11.82 -14.83 -18.26
CA THR A 535 11.16 -14.70 -16.95
C THR A 535 11.80 -13.61 -16.10
N ASN A 536 10.97 -12.74 -15.50
CA ASN A 536 11.37 -11.66 -14.59
C ASN A 536 12.37 -10.65 -15.18
N GLN A 537 12.36 -10.47 -16.51
CA GLN A 537 13.12 -9.44 -17.20
C GLN A 537 12.16 -8.44 -17.84
N TYR A 538 12.44 -7.16 -17.66
CA TYR A 538 11.62 -6.03 -18.11
C TYR A 538 12.52 -4.92 -18.69
N GLY A 539 11.93 -3.97 -19.43
CA GLY A 539 12.66 -2.84 -19.98
C GLY A 539 13.59 -3.16 -21.16
N CYS A 540 13.37 -4.27 -21.87
CA CYS A 540 14.13 -4.62 -23.06
C CYS A 540 13.51 -4.02 -24.34
N ASP A 541 14.34 -3.81 -25.36
CA ASP A 541 13.91 -3.39 -26.70
C ASP A 541 12.89 -4.37 -27.32
N LEU A 542 13.08 -5.67 -27.06
CA LEU A 542 12.15 -6.73 -27.46
C LEU A 542 11.31 -7.17 -26.26
N ASN A 543 10.00 -6.93 -26.34
CA ASN A 543 9.05 -7.17 -25.26
C ASN A 543 7.66 -7.56 -25.79
N GLY A 544 6.79 -8.06 -24.90
CA GLY A 544 5.46 -8.56 -25.27
C GLY A 544 4.55 -7.51 -25.92
N VAL A 545 4.52 -6.28 -25.42
CA VAL A 545 3.72 -5.20 -26.02
C VAL A 545 4.25 -4.83 -27.41
N GLY A 546 5.56 -4.75 -27.58
CA GLY A 546 6.22 -4.46 -28.85
C GLY A 546 6.00 -5.55 -29.90
N LEU A 547 5.93 -6.82 -29.49
CA LEU A 547 5.57 -7.93 -30.38
C LEU A 547 4.16 -7.76 -30.94
N VAL A 548 3.18 -7.47 -30.08
CA VAL A 548 1.79 -7.23 -30.51
C VAL A 548 1.71 -5.97 -31.38
N ALA A 549 2.46 -4.92 -31.03
CA ALA A 549 2.58 -3.70 -31.83
C ALA A 549 3.03 -4.02 -33.26
N ALA A 550 4.13 -4.76 -33.42
CA ALA A 550 4.68 -5.11 -34.72
C ALA A 550 3.70 -5.93 -35.57
N TRP A 551 2.93 -6.82 -34.96
CA TRP A 551 1.86 -7.56 -35.64
C TRP A 551 0.74 -6.63 -36.12
N VAL A 552 0.26 -5.73 -35.26
CA VAL A 552 -0.80 -4.77 -35.62
C VAL A 552 -0.34 -3.81 -36.72
N GLU A 553 0.86 -3.26 -36.60
CA GLU A 553 1.47 -2.34 -37.57
C GLU A 553 1.73 -3.01 -38.93
N ALA A 554 1.95 -4.33 -38.96
CA ALA A 554 2.01 -5.12 -40.19
C ALA A 554 0.64 -5.34 -40.86
N GLY A 555 -0.44 -4.74 -40.32
CA GLY A 555 -1.81 -4.92 -40.79
C GLY A 555 -2.54 -6.09 -40.14
N ALA A 556 -2.05 -6.55 -38.99
CA ALA A 556 -2.59 -7.68 -38.23
C ALA A 556 -2.81 -8.94 -39.10
N PRO A 557 -1.80 -9.47 -39.81
CA PRO A 557 -2.00 -10.64 -40.68
C PRO A 557 -2.35 -11.90 -39.88
N GLU A 558 -3.30 -12.70 -40.38
CA GLU A 558 -3.68 -14.00 -39.77
C GLU A 558 -2.63 -15.08 -40.05
N THR A 559 -2.18 -15.19 -41.30
CA THR A 559 -1.32 -16.30 -41.78
C THR A 559 -0.03 -15.83 -42.42
N ASP A 560 -0.01 -14.64 -43.01
CA ASP A 560 1.21 -14.06 -43.58
C ASP A 560 2.18 -13.68 -42.45
N PRO A 561 3.50 -13.88 -42.65
CA PRO A 561 4.48 -13.54 -41.64
C PRO A 561 4.63 -12.01 -41.48
N PHE A 562 5.03 -11.59 -40.28
CA PHE A 562 5.42 -10.22 -39.97
C PHE A 562 6.80 -10.22 -39.30
N THR A 563 7.52 -9.11 -39.42
CA THR A 563 8.87 -8.96 -38.86
C THR A 563 8.80 -8.33 -37.47
N TYR A 564 9.51 -8.93 -36.50
CA TYR A 564 9.79 -8.30 -35.20
C TYR A 564 11.22 -8.61 -34.77
N GLY A 565 12.00 -7.57 -34.44
CA GLY A 565 13.45 -7.68 -34.34
C GLY A 565 14.06 -8.13 -35.68
N GLU A 566 14.75 -9.26 -35.68
CA GLU A 566 15.32 -9.89 -36.89
C GLU A 566 14.57 -11.17 -37.32
N ALA A 567 13.43 -11.47 -36.69
CA ALA A 567 12.68 -12.71 -36.90
C ALA A 567 11.40 -12.51 -37.72
N GLU A 568 11.05 -13.53 -38.50
CA GLU A 568 9.75 -13.65 -39.19
C GLU A 568 8.80 -14.51 -38.33
N LEU A 569 7.69 -13.90 -37.90
CA LEU A 569 6.74 -14.45 -36.94
C LEU A 569 5.34 -14.55 -37.53
N THR A 570 4.47 -15.35 -36.92
CA THR A 570 3.07 -15.54 -37.37
C THR A 570 2.10 -15.39 -36.21
N PHE A 571 0.88 -14.94 -36.47
CA PHE A 571 -0.12 -14.71 -35.43
C PHE A 571 -0.37 -15.94 -34.55
N GLU A 572 -0.70 -17.09 -35.17
CA GLU A 572 -1.09 -18.31 -34.45
C GLU A 572 0.03 -18.84 -33.53
N ARG A 573 1.28 -18.81 -34.01
CA ARG A 573 2.43 -19.34 -33.26
C ARG A 573 2.93 -18.37 -32.19
N ASP A 574 2.96 -17.07 -32.50
CA ASP A 574 3.78 -16.11 -31.76
C ASP A 574 2.97 -15.05 -31.02
N VAL A 575 1.77 -14.69 -31.51
CA VAL A 575 0.93 -13.62 -30.95
C VAL A 575 -0.22 -14.19 -30.12
N LEU A 576 -1.00 -15.12 -30.69
CA LEU A 576 -2.16 -15.72 -30.02
C LEU A 576 -1.84 -16.31 -28.62
N PRO A 577 -0.65 -16.92 -28.38
CA PRO A 577 -0.27 -17.37 -27.05
C PRO A 577 -0.33 -16.28 -25.97
N PHE A 578 -0.02 -15.02 -26.28
CA PHE A 578 -0.07 -13.92 -25.30
C PHE A 578 -1.49 -13.67 -24.76
N PHE A 579 -2.52 -14.10 -25.48
CA PHE A 579 -3.91 -13.98 -25.05
C PHE A 579 -4.45 -15.27 -24.42
N THR A 580 -3.98 -16.42 -24.90
CA THR A 580 -4.56 -17.73 -24.58
C THR A 580 -3.79 -18.51 -23.51
N GLN A 581 -2.54 -18.13 -23.21
CA GLN A 581 -1.70 -18.81 -22.23
C GLN A 581 -1.47 -17.96 -20.98
N ALA A 582 -1.38 -18.65 -19.84
CA ALA A 582 -1.02 -18.03 -18.57
C ALA A 582 0.47 -17.66 -18.54
N SER A 583 0.83 -16.71 -17.69
CA SER A 583 2.19 -16.23 -17.44
C SER A 583 2.90 -15.59 -18.64
N MET A 584 2.14 -15.16 -19.66
CA MET A 584 2.72 -14.52 -20.84
C MET A 584 3.08 -13.04 -20.62
N TRP A 585 2.41 -12.38 -19.69
CA TRP A 585 2.58 -10.94 -19.43
C TRP A 585 3.47 -10.67 -18.22
N PHE A 586 3.29 -11.46 -17.16
CA PHE A 586 4.15 -11.53 -15.99
C PHE A 586 4.00 -12.92 -15.35
N GLN A 587 4.96 -13.35 -14.54
CA GLN A 587 4.90 -14.67 -13.91
C GLN A 587 3.64 -14.81 -13.04
N GLY A 588 2.80 -15.81 -13.34
CA GLY A 588 1.54 -16.04 -12.63
C GLY A 588 0.34 -15.29 -13.19
N SER A 589 0.48 -14.50 -14.26
CA SER A 589 -0.66 -13.84 -14.91
C SER A 589 -1.66 -14.88 -15.44
N GLN A 590 -2.96 -14.65 -15.28
CA GLN A 590 -3.96 -15.47 -15.97
C GLN A 590 -3.94 -15.22 -17.49
N ALA A 591 -4.43 -16.19 -18.27
CA ALA A 591 -4.70 -15.99 -19.69
C ALA A 591 -5.83 -14.98 -19.85
N CYS A 592 -5.77 -14.12 -20.88
CA CYS A 592 -6.82 -13.15 -21.18
C CYS A 592 -8.17 -13.84 -21.47
N THR A 593 -8.12 -15.02 -22.09
CA THR A 593 -9.30 -15.87 -22.34
C THR A 593 -9.95 -16.44 -21.09
N GLY A 594 -9.37 -16.24 -19.89
CA GLY A 594 -10.08 -16.54 -18.64
C GLY A 594 -11.35 -15.69 -18.45
N CYS A 595 -11.34 -14.46 -18.99
CA CYS A 595 -12.44 -13.50 -18.90
C CYS A 595 -13.00 -13.10 -20.27
N HIS A 596 -12.22 -13.26 -21.35
CA HIS A 596 -12.55 -12.85 -22.71
C HIS A 596 -12.52 -14.01 -23.70
N PHE A 597 -13.54 -14.86 -23.68
CA PHE A 597 -13.56 -16.17 -24.36
C PHE A 597 -14.63 -16.30 -25.45
N GLY A 598 -15.35 -15.24 -25.76
CA GLY A 598 -16.40 -15.29 -26.78
C GLY A 598 -17.16 -13.98 -26.93
N ASN A 599 -17.75 -13.74 -28.10
CA ASN A 599 -18.65 -12.62 -28.32
C ASN A 599 -20.05 -12.90 -27.73
N THR A 600 -20.12 -12.97 -26.40
CA THR A 600 -21.32 -13.30 -25.63
C THR A 600 -21.40 -12.43 -24.37
N GLU A 601 -22.60 -12.23 -23.83
CA GLU A 601 -22.84 -11.46 -22.60
C GLU A 601 -22.08 -12.00 -21.36
N ASN A 602 -21.68 -13.28 -21.37
CA ASN A 602 -20.91 -13.88 -20.26
C ASN A 602 -19.40 -13.62 -20.35
N SER A 603 -18.95 -13.11 -21.50
CA SER A 603 -17.58 -12.67 -21.69
C SER A 603 -17.55 -11.18 -21.41
N TYR A 604 -16.58 -10.72 -20.61
CA TYR A 604 -16.52 -9.30 -20.27
C TYR A 604 -16.34 -8.46 -21.53
N HIS A 605 -17.17 -7.44 -21.66
CA HIS A 605 -17.28 -6.62 -22.86
C HIS A 605 -17.54 -7.42 -24.14
N GLU A 606 -18.23 -8.56 -24.06
CA GLU A 606 -18.62 -9.38 -25.22
C GLU A 606 -17.44 -9.64 -26.16
N MET A 607 -16.25 -9.81 -25.58
CA MET A 607 -14.97 -9.83 -26.28
C MET A 607 -14.43 -11.24 -26.32
N ASP A 608 -13.90 -11.64 -27.49
CA ASP A 608 -13.24 -12.92 -27.67
C ASP A 608 -11.76 -12.71 -27.99
N LEU A 609 -10.87 -13.15 -27.10
CA LEU A 609 -9.42 -13.11 -27.32
C LEU A 609 -8.84 -14.50 -27.61
N SER A 610 -9.69 -15.49 -27.91
CA SER A 610 -9.28 -16.88 -28.14
C SER A 610 -8.93 -17.19 -29.60
N SER A 611 -9.23 -16.28 -30.52
CA SER A 611 -9.05 -16.47 -31.96
C SER A 611 -8.72 -15.16 -32.68
N TYR A 612 -8.16 -15.26 -33.88
CA TYR A 612 -7.92 -14.12 -34.77
C TYR A 612 -9.21 -13.32 -35.05
N GLU A 613 -10.27 -14.03 -35.46
CA GLU A 613 -11.58 -13.42 -35.77
C GLU A 613 -12.19 -12.72 -34.55
N GLY A 614 -12.06 -13.33 -33.36
CA GLY A 614 -12.51 -12.73 -32.11
C GLY A 614 -11.80 -11.40 -31.80
N ILE A 615 -10.47 -11.39 -31.89
CA ILE A 615 -9.66 -10.20 -31.62
C ILE A 615 -10.00 -9.06 -32.59
N LEU A 616 -10.21 -9.35 -33.88
CA LEU A 616 -10.60 -8.35 -34.88
C LEU A 616 -12.05 -7.87 -34.73
N THR A 617 -12.93 -8.71 -34.21
CA THR A 617 -14.31 -8.32 -33.88
C THR A 617 -14.34 -7.28 -32.75
N GLY A 618 -13.41 -7.41 -31.79
CA GLY A 618 -13.27 -6.46 -30.69
C GLY A 618 -14.28 -6.68 -29.58
N ALA A 619 -14.60 -5.60 -28.86
CA ALA A 619 -15.48 -5.60 -27.68
C ALA A 619 -16.90 -5.10 -28.01
N ASP A 620 -17.86 -5.31 -27.11
CA ASP A 620 -19.23 -4.77 -27.10
C ASP A 620 -20.00 -5.05 -28.42
N SER A 621 -19.75 -6.21 -29.03
CA SER A 621 -20.28 -6.60 -30.35
C SER A 621 -21.80 -6.79 -30.43
N LEU A 622 -22.47 -7.03 -29.30
CA LEU A 622 -23.92 -7.17 -29.16
C LEU A 622 -24.59 -5.88 -28.64
N SER A 623 -23.80 -4.89 -28.22
CA SER A 623 -24.26 -3.60 -27.71
C SER A 623 -24.67 -2.60 -28.81
N ALA A 624 -25.22 -1.45 -28.42
CA ALA A 624 -25.62 -0.39 -29.34
C ALA A 624 -24.87 0.93 -29.01
N PRO A 625 -24.01 1.46 -29.90
CA PRO A 625 -23.64 0.91 -31.21
C PRO A 625 -22.84 -0.41 -31.10
N PRO A 626 -22.91 -1.29 -32.11
CA PRO A 626 -22.26 -2.58 -32.06
C PRO A 626 -20.75 -2.46 -32.30
N GLY A 627 -19.98 -3.00 -31.38
CA GLY A 627 -18.57 -3.24 -31.58
C GLY A 627 -17.66 -2.06 -31.25
N VAL A 628 -16.53 -2.36 -30.63
CA VAL A 628 -15.44 -1.43 -30.33
C VAL A 628 -14.14 -2.09 -30.77
N SER A 629 -13.42 -1.45 -31.71
CA SER A 629 -12.09 -1.94 -32.12
C SER A 629 -11.11 -1.82 -30.96
N ILE A 630 -10.47 -2.94 -30.62
CA ILE A 630 -9.45 -2.98 -29.57
C ILE A 630 -8.05 -2.68 -30.12
N LEU A 631 -7.86 -2.80 -31.44
CA LEU A 631 -6.59 -2.59 -32.15
C LEU A 631 -6.44 -1.17 -32.74
N GLY A 632 -7.38 -0.26 -32.45
CA GLY A 632 -7.31 1.13 -32.92
C GLY A 632 -7.70 1.33 -34.38
N ALA A 633 -8.50 0.43 -34.96
CA ALA A 633 -9.09 0.64 -36.29
C ALA A 633 -10.19 1.71 -36.23
N SER A 634 -10.41 2.45 -37.31
CA SER A 634 -11.42 3.52 -37.35
C SER A 634 -12.86 3.01 -37.22
N ALA A 635 -13.08 1.74 -37.52
CA ALA A 635 -14.32 1.01 -37.29
C ALA A 635 -14.02 -0.49 -37.09
N VAL A 636 -14.94 -1.22 -36.46
CA VAL A 636 -14.83 -2.68 -36.37
C VAL A 636 -14.75 -3.30 -37.77
N GLY A 637 -13.75 -4.16 -37.97
CA GLY A 637 -13.47 -4.79 -39.26
C GLY A 637 -12.69 -3.93 -40.27
N ALA A 638 -12.34 -2.68 -39.94
CA ALA A 638 -11.40 -1.90 -40.74
C ALA A 638 -9.95 -2.39 -40.51
N THR A 639 -9.06 -2.04 -41.44
CA THR A 639 -7.64 -2.45 -41.44
C THR A 639 -6.67 -1.28 -41.30
N ASP A 640 -7.20 -0.10 -40.95
CA ASP A 640 -6.47 1.13 -40.70
C ASP A 640 -6.09 1.24 -39.21
N PHE A 641 -5.36 0.25 -38.71
CA PHE A 641 -4.99 0.17 -37.30
C PHE A 641 -4.06 1.31 -36.88
N ASP A 642 -4.42 1.99 -35.79
CA ASP A 642 -3.56 2.91 -35.06
C ASP A 642 -3.23 2.30 -33.70
N TRP A 643 -2.09 1.61 -33.62
CA TRP A 643 -1.67 0.94 -32.39
C TRP A 643 -1.50 1.93 -31.24
N ASP A 644 -0.97 3.12 -31.50
CA ASP A 644 -0.68 4.12 -30.46
C ASP A 644 -1.93 4.64 -29.77
N HIS A 645 -3.06 4.70 -30.50
CA HIS A 645 -4.39 5.03 -29.98
C HIS A 645 -5.27 3.80 -29.72
N SER A 646 -4.72 2.59 -29.77
CA SER A 646 -5.50 1.38 -29.54
C SER A 646 -5.83 1.17 -28.07
N LYS A 647 -7.07 0.74 -27.79
CA LYS A 647 -7.51 0.40 -26.43
C LYS A 647 -6.68 -0.74 -25.84
N LEU A 648 -6.28 -1.71 -26.66
CA LEU A 648 -5.49 -2.85 -26.20
C LEU A 648 -4.12 -2.42 -25.69
N ARG A 649 -3.44 -1.53 -26.42
CA ARG A 649 -2.15 -0.96 -25.98
C ARG A 649 -2.30 -0.19 -24.68
N GLU A 650 -3.34 0.66 -24.56
CA GLU A 650 -3.60 1.38 -23.32
C GLU A 650 -3.80 0.43 -22.15
N ARG A 651 -4.60 -0.62 -22.33
CA ARG A 651 -4.86 -1.61 -21.29
C ARG A 651 -3.61 -2.39 -20.91
N PHE A 652 -2.71 -2.73 -21.84
CA PHE A 652 -1.48 -3.44 -21.47
C PHE A 652 -0.44 -2.59 -20.75
N ARG A 653 -0.40 -1.28 -21.01
CA ARG A 653 0.69 -0.41 -20.57
C ARG A 653 0.33 0.49 -19.40
N ASN A 654 -0.90 1.01 -19.38
CA ASN A 654 -1.24 2.12 -18.50
C ASN A 654 -1.76 1.59 -17.16
N ASN A 655 -0.99 1.79 -16.10
CA ASN A 655 -1.48 1.65 -14.74
C ASN A 655 -2.63 2.63 -14.50
N ARG A 656 -3.67 2.14 -13.79
CA ARG A 656 -4.73 2.97 -13.23
C ARG A 656 -4.15 3.84 -12.10
N MET A 657 -4.65 5.05 -11.98
CA MET A 657 -4.19 6.05 -11.01
C MET A 657 -5.31 6.47 -10.06
N PRO A 658 -4.98 6.80 -8.79
CA PRO A 658 -3.68 6.54 -8.16
C PRO A 658 -3.35 5.05 -8.03
N PRO A 659 -2.08 4.67 -7.82
CA PRO A 659 -1.69 3.28 -7.59
C PRO A 659 -2.38 2.71 -6.35
N GLY A 660 -2.73 1.43 -6.39
CA GLY A 660 -3.38 0.75 -5.26
C GLY A 660 -4.90 0.64 -5.38
N ILE A 661 -5.53 1.25 -6.38
CA ILE A 661 -6.94 1.00 -6.69
C ILE A 661 -7.15 -0.49 -6.99
N GLU A 662 -8.06 -1.11 -6.25
CA GLU A 662 -8.43 -2.51 -6.43
C GLU A 662 -9.03 -2.75 -7.83
N PHE A 663 -8.61 -3.86 -8.45
CA PHE A 663 -9.27 -4.35 -9.65
C PHE A 663 -10.64 -4.90 -9.29
N ASP A 664 -11.68 -4.15 -9.63
CA ASP A 664 -13.06 -4.59 -9.53
C ASP A 664 -13.55 -5.07 -10.90
N ILE A 665 -13.87 -6.36 -10.98
CA ILE A 665 -14.33 -7.00 -12.20
C ILE A 665 -15.76 -6.60 -12.58
N THR A 666 -16.54 -6.06 -11.64
CA THR A 666 -17.89 -5.54 -11.90
C THR A 666 -17.87 -4.14 -12.51
N GLU A 667 -16.70 -3.48 -12.48
CA GLU A 667 -16.50 -2.07 -12.85
C GLU A 667 -17.29 -1.06 -11.99
N GLU A 668 -17.86 -1.44 -10.84
CA GLU A 668 -18.60 -0.52 -9.95
C GLU A 668 -17.70 0.62 -9.43
N ASN A 669 -16.40 0.34 -9.23
CA ASN A 669 -15.43 1.34 -8.81
C ASN A 669 -14.83 2.15 -9.97
N ARG A 670 -15.22 1.93 -11.23
CA ARG A 670 -14.56 2.48 -12.43
C ARG A 670 -14.54 4.00 -12.48
N ASP A 671 -15.62 4.65 -12.07
CA ASP A 671 -15.77 6.11 -12.13
C ASP A 671 -15.28 6.82 -10.86
N GLY A 672 -14.54 6.10 -10.04
CA GLY A 672 -13.97 6.61 -8.81
C GLY A 672 -14.96 6.62 -7.65
N PRO A 673 -14.57 7.25 -6.52
CA PRO A 673 -15.40 7.34 -5.34
C PRO A 673 -16.58 8.28 -5.56
N LEU A 674 -17.61 8.07 -4.76
CA LEU A 674 -18.68 9.04 -4.60
C LEU A 674 -18.17 10.17 -3.69
N ILE A 675 -18.43 11.42 -4.07
CA ILE A 675 -17.97 12.61 -3.34
C ILE A 675 -19.11 13.63 -3.23
N LEU A 676 -19.01 14.52 -2.24
CA LEU A 676 -19.90 15.67 -2.12
C LEU A 676 -19.23 16.90 -2.72
N ALA A 677 -19.87 17.50 -3.72
CA ALA A 677 -19.37 18.66 -4.44
C ALA A 677 -20.49 19.66 -4.73
N GLY A 678 -20.11 20.92 -4.95
CA GLY A 678 -20.98 21.97 -5.46
C GLY A 678 -22.22 22.26 -4.62
N THR A 679 -23.15 22.99 -5.23
CA THR A 679 -24.45 23.38 -4.64
C THR A 679 -25.59 23.05 -5.58
N LYS A 680 -26.74 22.64 -5.03
CA LYS A 680 -27.94 22.33 -5.85
C LYS A 680 -28.50 23.61 -6.48
N LYS A 681 -28.87 23.54 -7.76
CA LYS A 681 -29.50 24.66 -8.48
C LYS A 681 -31.02 24.71 -8.35
#